data_AF-A0A2V3PSB5-F1
#
_entry.id   AF-A0A2V3PSB5-F1
#
_cell.length_a   1.000
_cell.length_b   1.000
_cell.length_c   1.000
_cell.angle_alpha   90.00
_cell.angle_beta   90.00
_cell.angle_gamma   90.00
#
_symmetry.space_group_name_H-M   'P 1'
#
loop_
_entity.id
_entity.type
_entity.pdbx_description
1 polymer ?
#
loop_
_entity_poly.entity_id
_entity_poly.type
_entity_poly.pdbx_seq_one_letter_code
_entity_poly.pdbx_strand_id
1 'polypeptide(L)'
;MRRLIITLSVLINTAFLWGAASKSSTILVERGFAPNVIRIGVDTLVISSSSTYLYTVDTPEDQGLVSTGITVNSLQEQLRRKDNEPFAYTILDKDGKVKMNGYLVSDDILEITISGKKKRFNIKVEEKALSPKLAAHRENYTIDIPSDIVLDFIAGQRTPYATIRIYIPKGINVTLDNTTVDVIGRGEVSLRDLPKQSIGRTGTNYSCKKVGEATVSTHTDGGQIITFSDIDLRPLNGIDLRIRIKNVELARRGNYVFQSDYTTSQPQIYTSAITPMSVATVTATTSITNFRRELPRMFTYNESSELYTDLKFQWSVPKKATKVILMQSLNDGKSWSVAKEVDPLLSSVEFRNIEKDKLYMFRLSVRGGDNEGDSNPVYFYSGKWSARSLGIKGDGIADDTEAVNKAIDYINSLGGGVLSFTKGVYNIRTAHLKSNVWLHIDKDATLKAIQGNDAPENTWFSDKAYRSGLSPTDKSPYSDPENYLTKQDVGHTFFRNTMFFAEREENIKIFGNGRITGDSNLVTGDKVMNNAPEKRADKMFTFKLCKNVEIGGYNIDKDLWYNPSTDEPYYLNDKNEMLDNMLYIDQGGHFVLLATGSDSINVHDTYFGKAEVGNSRDIYDFMGCSHVIAKNIYSKVSSDDIVKLGSDCSLGFTRPAKDYMVRNIIGDTNCNLFQIGSETADDIQDVYIDNIYVLGSNKAGFSISTNDGGHVKNIYLNTGRTGLVHHPSKMFRTRAPFFISISNRGRVIGADVEMYSFSENAETRNELLCTNVNIGSVENIIINNVDISEVYAGSSFKAPRWVAYDGKQNEATPIIAGYKLADSDKVQGGLNFKLPNGEHTAYIKNIQFKDINLLVKGGHPSEDSDASPPEIGVGRYNVGDMKIQPAYGFWFRHAKEVLLKNCVIRYEKPDGRYAVVLDDVIGATIESLAIPEDHVKQPAIKEINAQKITVK
;
A
#
# COMPACT_ATOMS: atom_id res chain seq x y z
N MET A 1 45.83 -3.82 -4.41
CA MET A 1 46.45 -4.82 -3.50
C MET A 1 46.88 -4.08 -2.23
N ARG A 2 46.46 -4.56 -1.05
CA ARG A 2 46.63 -4.02 0.33
C ARG A 2 45.67 -2.92 0.84
N ARG A 3 44.69 -3.43 1.59
CA ARG A 3 44.13 -2.97 2.88
C ARG A 3 43.26 -1.70 2.92
N LEU A 4 41.96 -1.93 2.71
CA LEU A 4 40.85 -1.13 3.24
C LEU A 4 40.13 -1.99 4.29
N ILE A 5 40.52 -1.87 5.55
CA ILE A 5 39.78 -2.38 6.72
C ILE A 5 40.03 -1.34 7.81
N ILE A 6 38.97 -0.66 8.27
CA ILE A 6 38.73 -0.13 9.63
C ILE A 6 37.44 0.70 9.54
N THR A 7 36.31 0.08 9.88
CA THR A 7 35.22 0.66 10.71
C THR A 7 34.20 -0.43 11.01
N LEU A 8 34.38 -1.16 12.11
CA LEU A 8 33.29 -1.86 12.80
C LEU A 8 33.78 -2.23 14.22
N SER A 9 33.72 -1.28 15.16
CA SER A 9 34.10 -1.53 16.56
C SER A 9 33.43 -0.56 17.52
N VAL A 10 32.10 -0.54 17.57
CA VAL A 10 31.35 -0.04 18.74
C VAL A 10 30.13 -0.94 18.92
N LEU A 11 30.30 -2.09 19.58
CA LEU A 11 29.19 -2.94 20.06
C LEU A 11 29.71 -4.02 21.03
N ILE A 12 30.33 -3.62 22.14
CA ILE A 12 30.55 -4.53 23.29
C ILE A 12 30.47 -3.72 24.57
N ASN A 13 29.30 -3.73 25.22
CA ASN A 13 29.15 -3.81 26.68
C ASN A 13 27.67 -3.87 27.07
N THR A 14 27.07 -5.05 26.90
CA THR A 14 25.82 -5.44 27.57
C THR A 14 26.05 -6.78 28.25
N ALA A 15 26.72 -6.75 29.39
CA ALA A 15 26.85 -7.91 30.27
C ALA A 15 26.91 -7.44 31.73
N PHE A 16 25.77 -7.03 32.28
CA PHE A 16 25.57 -7.02 33.74
C PHE A 16 24.08 -7.06 34.04
N LEU A 17 23.57 -8.29 34.26
CA LEU A 17 22.47 -8.67 35.16
C LEU A 17 22.07 -10.14 34.87
N TRP A 18 22.97 -11.07 35.17
CA TRP A 18 22.61 -12.46 35.49
C TRP A 18 23.26 -12.78 36.83
N GLY A 19 22.47 -12.80 37.89
CA GLY A 19 22.89 -13.38 39.16
C GLY A 19 23.14 -14.87 38.96
N ALA A 20 24.37 -15.29 39.24
CA ALA A 20 24.86 -16.68 39.23
C ALA A 20 24.66 -17.47 37.92
N ALA A 21 25.53 -17.22 36.92
CA ALA A 21 25.81 -18.19 35.87
C ALA A 21 27.31 -18.34 35.64
N SER A 22 27.72 -19.59 35.41
CA SER A 22 29.06 -20.03 35.07
C SER A 22 29.67 -19.24 33.92
N LYS A 23 31.00 -19.09 33.94
CA LYS A 23 31.80 -18.72 32.76
C LYS A 23 31.61 -19.77 31.65
N SER A 24 30.54 -19.66 30.87
CA SER A 24 30.41 -20.38 29.61
C SER A 24 30.50 -19.40 28.46
N SER A 25 31.66 -19.32 27.82
CA SER A 25 31.82 -18.61 26.56
C SER A 25 31.31 -19.49 25.43
N THR A 26 30.01 -19.46 25.17
CA THR A 26 29.43 -20.08 23.98
C THR A 26 29.97 -19.38 22.73
N ILE A 27 30.42 -20.17 21.75
CA ILE A 27 31.09 -19.67 20.53
C ILE A 27 30.07 -19.29 19.44
N LEU A 28 28.82 -19.78 19.59
CA LEU A 28 27.69 -19.51 18.71
C LEU A 28 26.78 -18.44 19.31
N VAL A 29 26.22 -17.60 18.46
CA VAL A 29 25.18 -16.61 18.77
C VAL A 29 24.12 -16.60 17.66
N GLU A 30 22.97 -16.01 17.95
CA GLU A 30 21.89 -15.83 16.97
C GLU A 30 22.32 -14.89 15.83
N ARG A 31 21.86 -15.19 14.61
CA ARG A 31 22.05 -14.36 13.41
C ARG A 31 20.71 -13.75 12.99
N GLY A 32 20.66 -12.42 12.89
CA GLY A 32 19.47 -11.72 12.39
C GLY A 32 18.24 -12.03 13.23
N PHE A 33 17.14 -12.44 12.57
CA PHE A 33 15.95 -13.00 13.22
C PHE A 33 16.03 -14.53 13.23
N ALA A 34 16.26 -15.09 14.41
CA ALA A 34 16.47 -16.51 14.70
C ALA A 34 15.33 -17.08 15.58
N PRO A 35 14.07 -17.09 15.09
CA PRO A 35 12.91 -17.43 15.90
C PRO A 35 12.91 -18.88 16.42
N ASN A 36 13.65 -19.80 15.80
CA ASN A 36 13.73 -21.19 16.24
C ASN A 36 14.72 -21.40 17.40
N VAL A 37 15.65 -20.49 17.65
CA VAL A 37 16.69 -20.67 18.67
C VAL A 37 16.13 -20.26 20.02
N ILE A 38 15.93 -21.21 20.93
CA ILE A 38 15.48 -20.94 22.31
C ILE A 38 16.67 -20.60 23.20
N ARG A 39 17.74 -21.41 23.13
CA ARG A 39 18.90 -21.26 24.00
C ARG A 39 20.14 -21.93 23.40
N ILE A 40 21.26 -21.23 23.44
CA ILE A 40 22.59 -21.79 23.13
C ILE A 40 23.32 -22.03 24.45
N GLY A 41 23.47 -23.30 24.82
CA GLY A 41 24.22 -23.76 25.99
C GLY A 41 25.70 -24.04 25.68
N VAL A 42 26.45 -24.53 26.67
CA VAL A 42 27.90 -24.83 26.56
C VAL A 42 28.17 -25.87 25.46
N ASP A 43 27.30 -26.87 25.39
CA ASP A 43 27.36 -28.09 24.59
C ASP A 43 25.95 -28.55 24.15
N THR A 44 24.96 -27.66 24.25
CA THR A 44 23.57 -27.92 23.88
C THR A 44 23.02 -26.77 23.05
N LEU A 45 22.19 -27.08 22.06
CA LEU A 45 21.42 -26.11 21.29
C LEU A 45 19.94 -26.47 21.44
N VAL A 46 19.18 -25.62 22.13
CA VAL A 46 17.74 -25.82 22.30
C VAL A 46 17.01 -25.02 21.23
N ILE A 47 16.18 -25.72 20.45
CA ILE A 47 15.38 -25.14 19.37
C ILE A 47 13.90 -25.41 19.55
N SER A 48 13.05 -24.52 19.07
CA SER A 48 11.60 -24.69 19.05
C SER A 48 11.15 -25.42 17.78
N SER A 49 10.13 -26.26 17.94
CA SER A 49 9.32 -26.80 16.84
C SER A 49 7.85 -26.77 17.23
N SER A 50 6.99 -26.40 16.30
CA SER A 50 5.53 -26.37 16.41
C SER A 50 4.92 -26.60 15.03
N SER A 51 3.66 -26.24 14.84
CA SER A 51 3.02 -26.19 13.52
C SER A 51 2.36 -24.83 13.28
N THR A 52 2.21 -24.48 12.01
CA THR A 52 1.61 -23.22 11.53
C THR A 52 0.95 -23.46 10.18
N TYR A 53 0.00 -22.62 9.78
CA TYR A 53 -0.39 -22.53 8.39
C TYR A 53 0.56 -21.60 7.64
N LEU A 54 1.04 -22.04 6.49
CA LEU A 54 1.92 -21.30 5.60
C LEU A 54 1.61 -21.71 4.15
N TYR A 55 1.12 -20.76 3.38
CA TYR A 55 0.85 -20.90 1.97
C TYR A 55 1.82 -20.04 1.17
N THR A 56 2.23 -20.58 0.04
CA THR A 56 2.90 -19.89 -1.04
C THR A 56 2.01 -19.98 -2.26
N VAL A 57 2.31 -19.20 -3.30
CA VAL A 57 1.62 -19.31 -4.60
C VAL A 57 1.65 -20.72 -5.21
N ASP A 58 2.58 -21.57 -4.75
CA ASP A 58 2.76 -22.95 -5.22
C ASP A 58 2.15 -24.00 -4.28
N THR A 59 1.81 -23.63 -3.02
CA THR A 59 1.28 -24.56 -2.01
C THR A 59 -0.12 -25.08 -2.40
N PRO A 60 -0.40 -26.39 -2.32
CA PRO A 60 -1.77 -26.91 -2.48
C PRO A 60 -2.72 -26.44 -1.36
N GLU A 61 -4.01 -26.29 -1.67
CA GLU A 61 -5.02 -25.68 -0.79
C GLU A 61 -5.16 -26.36 0.59
N ASP A 62 -4.97 -27.68 0.62
CA ASP A 62 -5.07 -28.55 1.79
C ASP A 62 -3.71 -28.84 2.46
N GLN A 63 -2.62 -28.29 1.94
CA GLN A 63 -1.25 -28.59 2.38
C GLN A 63 -0.53 -27.39 3.02
N GLY A 64 -1.29 -26.39 3.47
CA GLY A 64 -0.73 -25.25 4.18
C GLY A 64 -0.24 -25.56 5.60
N LEU A 65 -0.69 -26.66 6.22
CA LEU A 65 -0.22 -27.04 7.55
C LEU A 65 1.23 -27.55 7.46
N VAL A 66 2.16 -26.79 8.03
CA VAL A 66 3.60 -27.11 8.01
C VAL A 66 4.18 -27.13 9.42
N SER A 67 5.29 -27.86 9.58
CA SER A 67 6.12 -27.77 10.79
C SER A 67 6.87 -26.44 10.80
N THR A 68 6.94 -25.78 11.95
CA THR A 68 7.84 -24.63 12.16
C THR A 68 9.26 -25.06 12.54
N GLY A 69 9.51 -26.37 12.70
CA GLY A 69 10.81 -26.90 13.04
C GLY A 69 11.89 -26.48 12.03
N ILE A 70 13.11 -26.25 12.51
CA ILE A 70 14.21 -25.83 11.65
C ILE A 70 14.84 -27.03 10.93
N THR A 71 15.20 -26.86 9.66
CA THR A 71 15.86 -27.90 8.86
C THR A 71 17.38 -27.80 8.95
N VAL A 72 18.07 -28.88 8.57
CA VAL A 72 19.55 -28.90 8.44
C VAL A 72 20.04 -27.73 7.58
N ASN A 73 19.33 -27.35 6.52
CA ASN A 73 19.76 -26.29 5.61
C ASN A 73 19.43 -24.89 6.14
N SER A 74 18.37 -24.74 6.92
CA SER A 74 17.92 -23.42 7.41
C SER A 74 18.63 -22.98 8.70
N LEU A 75 19.33 -23.88 9.38
CA LEU A 75 20.01 -23.56 10.64
C LEU A 75 21.15 -22.53 10.48
N GLN A 76 21.85 -22.50 9.33
CA GLN A 76 22.90 -21.49 9.04
C GLN A 76 22.36 -20.06 8.98
N GLU A 77 21.08 -19.90 8.67
CA GLU A 77 20.47 -18.58 8.54
C GLU A 77 20.22 -17.94 9.91
N GLN A 78 20.07 -18.78 10.95
CA GLN A 78 19.72 -18.36 12.31
C GLN A 78 20.90 -18.38 13.29
N LEU A 79 22.05 -18.95 12.90
CA LEU A 79 23.25 -19.01 13.74
C LEU A 79 24.45 -18.33 13.09
N ARG A 80 25.25 -17.65 13.90
CA ARG A 80 26.59 -17.15 13.52
C ARG A 80 27.61 -17.43 14.63
N ARG A 81 28.90 -17.32 14.31
CA ARG A 81 29.91 -17.24 15.37
C ARG A 81 29.87 -15.89 16.07
N LYS A 82 30.25 -15.90 17.35
CA LYS A 82 30.35 -14.70 18.17
C LYS A 82 31.33 -13.66 17.62
N ASP A 83 32.40 -14.10 16.96
CA ASP A 83 33.40 -13.25 16.30
C ASP A 83 33.02 -12.82 14.88
N ASN A 84 31.80 -13.13 14.42
CA ASN A 84 31.30 -12.88 13.07
C ASN A 84 32.08 -13.56 11.93
N GLU A 85 33.05 -14.44 12.23
CA GLU A 85 33.73 -15.23 11.21
C GLU A 85 32.78 -16.32 10.66
N PRO A 86 32.79 -16.59 9.34
CA PRO A 86 32.08 -17.72 8.78
C PRO A 86 32.54 -19.03 9.43
N PHE A 87 31.60 -19.95 9.64
CA PHE A 87 31.92 -21.30 10.08
C PHE A 87 31.12 -22.31 9.30
N ALA A 88 31.79 -23.40 8.95
CA ALA A 88 31.11 -24.59 8.48
C ALA A 88 30.62 -25.37 9.70
N TYR A 89 29.42 -25.94 9.56
CA TYR A 89 28.94 -26.95 10.48
C TYR A 89 28.59 -28.24 9.76
N THR A 90 28.58 -29.32 10.53
CA THR A 90 28.05 -30.62 10.13
C THR A 90 26.99 -31.02 11.14
N ILE A 91 25.81 -31.40 10.67
CA ILE A 91 24.81 -32.04 11.53
C ILE A 91 25.07 -33.54 11.49
N LEU A 92 25.15 -34.15 12.67
CA LEU A 92 25.17 -35.60 12.84
C LEU A 92 23.82 -36.03 13.42
N ASP A 93 23.30 -37.18 13.02
CA ASP A 93 22.17 -37.79 13.71
C ASP A 93 22.60 -38.39 15.06
N LYS A 94 21.62 -38.91 15.81
CA LYS A 94 21.85 -39.57 17.11
C LYS A 94 22.87 -40.72 17.08
N ASP A 95 23.09 -41.32 15.91
CA ASP A 95 24.03 -42.43 15.71
C ASP A 95 25.41 -41.92 15.23
N GLY A 96 25.60 -40.61 15.14
CA GLY A 96 26.83 -39.94 14.73
C GLY A 96 27.07 -39.91 13.22
N LYS A 97 26.06 -40.22 12.39
CA LYS A 97 26.16 -40.17 10.93
C LYS A 97 25.80 -38.79 10.42
N VAL A 98 26.45 -38.35 9.34
CA VAL A 98 26.17 -37.03 8.74
C VAL A 98 24.74 -36.97 8.22
N LYS A 99 23.97 -36.01 8.74
CA LYS A 99 22.60 -35.70 8.34
C LYS A 99 22.63 -34.49 7.43
N MET A 100 22.33 -34.70 6.15
CA MET A 100 22.42 -33.64 5.13
C MET A 100 21.13 -32.83 4.97
N ASN A 101 19.98 -33.43 5.26
CA ASN A 101 18.66 -32.85 4.98
C ASN A 101 17.64 -33.19 6.08
N GLY A 102 16.45 -32.58 5.99
CA GLY A 102 15.32 -32.84 6.89
C GLY A 102 15.30 -31.94 8.13
N TYR A 103 14.27 -32.11 8.96
CA TYR A 103 14.11 -31.40 10.22
C TYR A 103 15.13 -31.88 11.25
N LEU A 104 15.63 -30.94 12.06
CA LEU A 104 16.43 -31.26 13.23
C LEU A 104 15.53 -31.87 14.30
N VAL A 105 16.00 -32.95 14.93
CA VAL A 105 15.30 -33.64 16.02
C VAL A 105 16.17 -33.66 17.26
N SER A 106 15.57 -33.95 18.41
CA SER A 106 16.35 -34.16 19.65
C SER A 106 17.37 -35.27 19.44
N ASP A 107 18.55 -35.08 20.05
CA ASP A 107 19.72 -35.95 19.97
C ASP A 107 20.53 -35.88 18.66
N ASP A 108 20.11 -35.08 17.67
CA ASP A 108 21.02 -34.64 16.61
C ASP A 108 22.19 -33.82 17.21
N ILE A 109 23.33 -33.76 16.54
CA ILE A 109 24.53 -33.06 17.00
C ILE A 109 24.97 -32.04 15.97
N LEU A 110 25.02 -30.76 16.37
CA LEU A 110 25.69 -29.71 15.62
C LEU A 110 27.20 -29.76 15.91
N GLU A 111 28.00 -30.15 14.93
CA GLU A 111 29.46 -30.13 15.00
C GLU A 111 30.02 -28.94 14.21
N ILE A 112 30.78 -28.07 14.88
CA ILE A 112 31.48 -26.94 14.25
C ILE A 112 32.99 -27.15 14.39
N THR A 113 33.75 -26.78 13.35
CA THR A 113 35.22 -26.85 13.39
C THR A 113 35.80 -25.46 13.62
N ILE A 114 36.62 -25.32 14.66
CA ILE A 114 37.26 -24.07 15.04
C ILE A 114 38.76 -24.33 15.21
N SER A 115 39.59 -23.73 14.37
CA SER A 115 41.06 -23.85 14.44
C SER A 115 41.53 -25.32 14.52
N GLY A 116 40.88 -26.20 13.74
CA GLY A 116 41.17 -27.63 13.70
C GLY A 116 40.58 -28.47 14.84
N LYS A 117 39.91 -27.86 15.83
CA LYS A 117 39.22 -28.56 16.92
C LYS A 117 37.72 -28.62 16.68
N LYS A 118 37.12 -29.79 16.90
CA LYS A 118 35.68 -30.01 16.78
C LYS A 118 34.99 -29.61 18.09
N LYS A 119 33.95 -28.78 17.99
CA LYS A 119 33.05 -28.45 19.10
C LYS A 119 31.66 -28.96 18.73
N ARG A 120 31.04 -29.71 19.66
CA ARG A 120 29.73 -30.33 19.47
C ARG A 120 28.69 -29.68 20.36
N PHE A 121 27.47 -29.55 19.83
CA PHE A 121 26.28 -29.13 20.54
C PHE A 121 25.18 -30.17 20.31
N ASN A 122 24.72 -30.81 21.39
CA ASN A 122 23.55 -31.70 21.33
C ASN A 122 22.29 -30.86 21.11
N ILE A 123 21.52 -31.21 20.09
CA ILE A 123 20.28 -30.52 19.75
C ILE A 123 19.16 -31.07 20.64
N LYS A 124 18.41 -30.16 21.26
CA LYS A 124 17.18 -30.47 21.98
C LYS A 124 16.04 -29.70 21.31
N VAL A 125 14.99 -30.40 20.92
CA VAL A 125 13.78 -29.79 20.37
C VAL A 125 12.75 -29.65 21.49
N GLU A 126 12.13 -28.48 21.61
CA GLU A 126 11.01 -28.21 22.51
C GLU A 126 9.76 -27.79 21.71
N GLU A 127 8.60 -28.30 22.12
CA GLU A 127 7.31 -27.93 21.54
C GLU A 127 6.86 -26.56 22.05
N LYS A 128 7.20 -25.52 21.28
CA LYS A 128 6.96 -24.11 21.62
C LYS A 128 6.68 -23.31 20.36
N ALA A 129 5.92 -22.23 20.52
CA ALA A 129 5.75 -21.25 19.44
C ALA A 129 7.10 -20.62 19.11
N LEU A 130 7.30 -20.28 17.84
CA LEU A 130 8.48 -19.56 17.37
C LEU A 130 8.69 -18.27 18.16
N SER A 131 9.92 -17.99 18.58
CA SER A 131 10.24 -16.85 19.44
C SER A 131 9.97 -15.52 18.74
N PRO A 132 9.37 -14.53 19.43
CA PRO A 132 9.13 -13.23 18.84
C PRO A 132 10.41 -12.38 18.82
N LYS A 133 10.36 -11.28 18.07
CA LYS A 133 11.33 -10.19 18.16
C LYS A 133 10.71 -8.99 18.86
N LEU A 134 11.44 -8.40 19.79
CA LEU A 134 11.13 -7.11 20.42
C LEU A 134 12.27 -6.14 20.17
N ALA A 135 11.97 -4.95 19.65
CA ALA A 135 12.98 -3.93 19.36
C ALA A 135 12.54 -2.57 19.88
N ALA A 136 13.46 -1.82 20.50
CA ALA A 136 13.24 -0.42 20.85
C ALA A 136 13.68 0.48 19.69
N HIS A 137 12.92 1.53 19.39
CA HIS A 137 13.29 2.52 18.36
C HIS A 137 14.54 3.31 18.72
N ARG A 138 14.78 3.47 20.02
CA ARG A 138 15.94 4.15 20.58
C ARG A 138 16.49 3.32 21.72
N GLU A 139 17.81 3.15 21.77
CA GLU A 139 18.48 2.38 22.82
C GLU A 139 18.90 3.24 24.02
N ASN A 140 19.00 4.57 23.88
CA ASN A 140 19.57 5.45 24.91
C ASN A 140 18.63 6.60 25.29
N TYR A 141 18.46 6.85 26.58
CA TYR A 141 17.54 7.85 27.14
C TYR A 141 18.25 8.67 28.21
N THR A 142 17.97 9.97 28.27
CA THR A 142 18.48 10.82 29.34
C THR A 142 17.62 10.67 30.60
N ILE A 143 18.26 10.50 31.76
CA ILE A 143 17.54 10.43 33.05
C ILE A 143 16.84 11.75 33.36
N ASP A 144 15.75 11.65 34.14
CA ASP A 144 14.96 12.80 34.63
C ASP A 144 14.44 13.74 33.52
N ILE A 145 14.32 13.22 32.29
CA ILE A 145 13.78 13.92 31.13
C ILE A 145 12.65 13.05 30.56
N PRO A 146 11.40 13.54 30.52
CA PRO A 146 10.30 12.83 29.89
C PRO A 146 10.57 12.50 28.43
N SER A 147 10.32 11.26 28.03
CA SER A 147 10.49 10.79 26.65
C SER A 147 9.53 9.64 26.35
N ASP A 148 9.09 9.55 25.10
CA ASP A 148 8.35 8.38 24.63
C ASP A 148 9.30 7.18 24.46
N ILE A 149 8.88 6.02 24.96
CA ILE A 149 9.51 4.74 24.64
C ILE A 149 8.64 4.04 23.60
N VAL A 150 9.22 3.72 22.44
CA VAL A 150 8.55 2.99 21.36
C VAL A 150 9.18 1.61 21.19
N LEU A 151 8.34 0.57 21.22
CA LEU A 151 8.70 -0.83 21.07
C LEU A 151 7.96 -1.41 19.87
N ASP A 152 8.67 -2.12 18.99
CA ASP A 152 8.09 -2.91 17.92
C ASP A 152 8.18 -4.40 18.28
N PHE A 153 7.04 -5.08 18.27
CA PHE A 153 6.90 -6.52 18.44
C PHE A 153 6.58 -7.19 17.11
N ILE A 154 7.26 -8.29 16.81
CA ILE A 154 7.04 -9.14 15.63
C ILE A 154 6.94 -10.59 16.12
N ALA A 155 5.82 -11.25 15.88
CA ALA A 155 5.61 -12.64 16.25
C ALA A 155 6.46 -13.59 15.40
N GLY A 156 6.95 -14.66 16.04
CA GLY A 156 7.75 -15.68 15.35
C GLY A 156 6.95 -16.53 14.36
N GLN A 157 5.66 -16.75 14.62
CA GLN A 157 4.73 -17.42 13.71
C GLN A 157 3.37 -16.72 13.71
N ARG A 158 2.65 -16.84 12.59
CA ARG A 158 1.32 -16.27 12.41
C ARG A 158 0.29 -17.13 13.17
N THR A 159 -0.83 -16.55 13.59
CA THR A 159 -1.93 -17.26 14.29
C THR A 159 -3.11 -16.29 14.49
N PRO A 160 -4.38 -16.74 14.46
CA PRO A 160 -5.49 -15.91 14.92
C PRO A 160 -5.49 -15.80 16.46
N TYR A 161 -6.20 -14.81 17.01
CA TYR A 161 -6.52 -14.71 18.44
C TYR A 161 -5.32 -14.90 19.40
N ALA A 162 -4.17 -14.33 19.05
CA ALA A 162 -2.96 -14.42 19.85
C ALA A 162 -3.11 -13.66 21.17
N THR A 163 -2.43 -14.16 22.21
CA THR A 163 -2.19 -13.41 23.45
C THR A 163 -0.73 -13.01 23.51
N ILE A 164 -0.42 -11.72 23.60
CA ILE A 164 0.95 -11.19 23.60
C ILE A 164 1.20 -10.52 24.95
N ARG A 165 2.36 -10.80 25.58
CA ARG A 165 2.75 -10.18 26.84
C ARG A 165 4.03 -9.38 26.64
N ILE A 166 4.01 -8.12 27.09
CA ILE A 166 5.18 -7.25 27.14
C ILE A 166 5.50 -6.98 28.61
N TYR A 167 6.66 -7.45 29.04
CA TYR A 167 7.16 -7.28 30.41
C TYR A 167 7.91 -5.95 30.47
N ILE A 168 7.40 -5.05 31.30
CA ILE A 168 7.89 -3.70 31.52
C ILE A 168 8.74 -3.70 32.80
N PRO A 169 10.01 -3.25 32.74
CA PRO A 169 10.88 -3.25 33.91
C PRO A 169 10.41 -2.24 34.95
N LYS A 170 10.72 -2.51 36.22
CA LYS A 170 10.46 -1.61 37.35
C LYS A 170 11.00 -0.20 37.07
N GLY A 171 10.22 0.81 37.45
CA GLY A 171 10.58 2.22 37.29
C GLY A 171 10.00 2.87 36.03
N ILE A 172 9.24 2.12 35.23
CA ILE A 172 8.43 2.64 34.12
C ILE A 172 6.97 2.35 34.47
N ASN A 173 6.15 3.39 34.49
CA ASN A 173 4.72 3.25 34.78
C ASN A 173 3.90 3.26 33.48
N VAL A 174 3.13 2.20 33.28
CA VAL A 174 2.24 1.99 32.16
C VAL A 174 0.80 1.97 32.66
N THR A 175 -0.06 2.63 31.91
CA THR A 175 -1.50 2.74 32.11
C THR A 175 -2.21 2.57 30.77
N LEU A 176 -3.52 2.38 30.79
CA LEU A 176 -4.30 2.30 29.56
C LEU A 176 -4.36 3.63 28.78
N ASP A 177 -4.06 4.75 29.44
CA ASP A 177 -4.21 6.11 28.90
C ASP A 177 -2.88 6.71 28.41
N ASN A 178 -1.78 6.43 29.10
CA ASN A 178 -0.45 6.92 28.70
C ASN A 178 0.24 6.02 27.65
N THR A 179 -0.41 4.92 27.24
CA THR A 179 0.17 3.96 26.30
C THR A 179 -0.74 3.78 25.10
N THR A 180 -0.14 3.78 23.92
CA THR A 180 -0.83 3.56 22.64
C THR A 180 -0.25 2.36 21.91
N VAL A 181 -1.03 1.79 21.00
CA VAL A 181 -0.64 0.66 20.16
C VAL A 181 -1.17 0.85 18.73
N ASP A 182 -0.36 0.48 17.75
CA ASP A 182 -0.77 0.24 16.36
C ASP A 182 -0.66 -1.27 16.08
N VAL A 183 -1.81 -1.91 15.85
CA VAL A 183 -1.93 -3.35 15.58
C VAL A 183 -1.95 -3.56 14.08
N ILE A 184 -0.96 -4.29 13.55
CA ILE A 184 -0.80 -4.67 12.13
C ILE A 184 -0.93 -3.51 11.12
N GLY A 185 -0.75 -2.25 11.55
CA GLY A 185 -0.84 -1.07 10.69
C GLY A 185 -2.24 -0.45 10.58
N ARG A 186 -3.16 -0.74 11.51
CA ARG A 186 -4.49 -0.11 11.59
C ARG A 186 -4.45 1.34 12.06
N GLY A 187 -3.31 1.81 12.55
CA GLY A 187 -3.12 3.12 13.13
C GLY A 187 -3.10 3.10 14.65
N GLU A 188 -2.44 4.10 15.24
CA GLU A 188 -2.19 4.21 16.66
C GLU A 188 -3.47 4.59 17.44
N VAL A 189 -3.83 3.80 18.46
CA VAL A 189 -4.94 4.04 19.41
C VAL A 189 -4.47 3.87 20.85
N SER A 190 -5.17 4.46 21.83
CA SER A 190 -4.90 4.19 23.25
C SER A 190 -5.19 2.73 23.58
N LEU A 191 -4.50 2.16 24.58
CA LEU A 191 -4.83 0.80 25.04
C LEU A 191 -6.28 0.69 25.54
N ARG A 192 -6.83 1.77 26.11
CA ARG A 192 -8.24 1.85 26.53
C ARG A 192 -9.21 1.73 25.34
N ASP A 193 -8.85 2.30 24.20
CA ASP A 193 -9.73 2.37 23.02
C ASP A 193 -9.46 1.27 21.99
N LEU A 194 -8.45 0.42 22.19
CA LEU A 194 -8.17 -0.73 21.34
C LEU A 194 -9.42 -1.60 21.05
N PRO A 195 -10.29 -1.94 22.03
CA PRO A 195 -11.49 -2.72 21.75
C PRO A 195 -12.56 -1.97 20.92
N LYS A 196 -12.45 -0.63 20.84
CA LYS A 196 -13.37 0.24 20.08
C LYS A 196 -12.85 0.59 18.69
N GLN A 197 -11.59 0.26 18.39
CA GLN A 197 -11.01 0.51 17.07
C GLN A 197 -11.80 -0.27 16.02
N SER A 198 -12.07 0.36 14.87
CA SER A 198 -12.78 -0.30 13.78
C SER A 198 -12.02 -1.51 13.28
N ILE A 199 -12.72 -2.64 13.13
CA ILE A 199 -12.21 -3.83 12.45
C ILE A 199 -12.22 -3.69 10.92
N GLY A 200 -12.87 -2.64 10.40
CA GLY A 200 -13.21 -2.46 8.99
C GLY A 200 -14.65 -2.87 8.70
N ARG A 201 -15.13 -2.64 7.48
CA ARG A 201 -16.39 -3.23 7.00
C ARG A 201 -16.20 -4.72 6.71
N THR A 202 -17.10 -5.53 7.27
CA THR A 202 -17.11 -7.00 7.12
C THR A 202 -18.55 -7.50 7.02
N GLY A 203 -18.73 -8.70 6.48
CA GLY A 203 -19.96 -9.45 6.63
C GLY A 203 -20.13 -10.04 8.02
N THR A 204 -21.32 -10.55 8.31
CA THR A 204 -21.69 -11.05 9.65
C THR A 204 -20.89 -12.28 10.08
N ASN A 205 -20.36 -13.05 9.12
CA ASN A 205 -19.64 -14.30 9.37
C ASN A 205 -18.16 -14.09 9.68
N TYR A 206 -17.64 -12.86 9.65
CA TYR A 206 -16.28 -12.60 10.13
C TYR A 206 -16.21 -12.79 11.65
N SER A 207 -15.27 -13.60 12.10
CA SER A 207 -15.18 -14.06 13.48
C SER A 207 -14.60 -13.01 14.44
N CYS A 208 -13.69 -12.14 13.96
CA CYS A 208 -13.14 -11.07 14.78
C CYS A 208 -14.17 -9.94 14.94
N LYS A 209 -14.61 -9.68 16.18
CA LYS A 209 -15.60 -8.61 16.48
C LYS A 209 -14.99 -7.32 17.04
N LYS A 210 -13.69 -7.34 17.33
CA LYS A 210 -12.86 -6.23 17.82
C LYS A 210 -11.41 -6.46 17.38
N VAL A 211 -10.58 -5.41 17.37
CA VAL A 211 -9.15 -5.53 17.00
C VAL A 211 -8.35 -6.29 18.06
N GLY A 212 -8.72 -6.13 19.33
CA GLY A 212 -8.11 -6.82 20.46
C GLY A 212 -8.48 -6.15 21.79
N GLU A 213 -7.88 -6.63 22.87
CA GLU A 213 -7.95 -6.02 24.21
C GLU A 213 -6.56 -5.85 24.81
N ALA A 214 -6.43 -4.92 25.74
CA ALA A 214 -5.20 -4.71 26.50
C ALA A 214 -5.50 -4.57 27.99
N THR A 215 -4.71 -5.26 28.82
CA THR A 215 -4.74 -5.11 30.28
C THR A 215 -3.33 -4.84 30.81
N VAL A 216 -3.25 -4.16 31.95
CA VAL A 216 -1.98 -3.87 32.63
C VAL A 216 -2.03 -4.46 34.03
N SER A 217 -1.04 -5.27 34.39
CA SER A 217 -0.92 -5.91 35.70
C SER A 217 0.46 -5.70 36.31
N THR A 218 0.58 -5.89 37.63
CA THR A 218 1.87 -5.82 38.32
C THR A 218 2.60 -7.16 38.21
N HIS A 219 3.90 -7.12 37.93
CA HIS A 219 4.76 -8.29 37.89
C HIS A 219 5.46 -8.52 39.24
N THR A 220 5.91 -9.75 39.51
CA THR A 220 6.45 -10.16 40.83
C THR A 220 7.75 -9.46 41.21
N ASP A 221 8.50 -8.93 40.24
CA ASP A 221 9.71 -8.12 40.44
C ASP A 221 9.43 -6.63 40.69
N GLY A 222 8.15 -6.23 40.72
CA GLY A 222 7.72 -4.84 40.84
C GLY A 222 7.69 -4.06 39.53
N GLY A 223 7.89 -4.71 38.38
CA GLY A 223 7.56 -4.21 37.05
C GLY A 223 6.06 -4.34 36.72
N GLN A 224 5.72 -4.19 35.44
CA GLN A 224 4.34 -4.36 34.95
C GLN A 224 4.32 -5.29 33.73
N ILE A 225 3.16 -5.87 33.42
CA ILE A 225 2.92 -6.61 32.18
C ILE A 225 1.79 -5.94 31.44
N ILE A 226 2.00 -5.63 30.16
CA ILE A 226 0.91 -5.35 29.22
C ILE A 226 0.54 -6.68 28.57
N THR A 227 -0.70 -7.11 28.73
CA THR A 227 -1.24 -8.30 28.05
C THR A 227 -2.22 -7.85 26.99
N PHE A 228 -1.89 -8.13 25.73
CA PHE A 228 -2.80 -7.99 24.60
C PHE A 228 -3.47 -9.33 24.33
N SER A 229 -4.79 -9.34 24.14
CA SER A 229 -5.58 -10.55 23.87
C SER A 229 -6.42 -10.38 22.61
N ASP A 230 -6.84 -11.50 22.03
CA ASP A 230 -7.67 -11.57 20.82
C ASP A 230 -7.05 -10.88 19.59
N ILE A 231 -5.70 -10.86 19.50
CA ILE A 231 -4.98 -10.20 18.40
C ILE A 231 -4.90 -11.14 17.19
N ASP A 232 -5.48 -10.72 16.06
CA ASP A 232 -5.32 -11.44 14.79
C ASP A 232 -3.97 -11.14 14.13
N LEU A 233 -3.03 -12.10 14.22
CA LEU A 233 -1.68 -12.00 13.64
C LEU A 233 -1.57 -12.66 12.26
N ARG A 234 -2.68 -13.12 11.66
CA ARG A 234 -2.66 -13.78 10.34
C ARG A 234 -2.17 -12.85 9.22
N PRO A 235 -2.57 -11.56 9.16
CA PRO A 235 -2.08 -10.66 8.12
C PRO A 235 -0.59 -10.33 8.30
N LEU A 236 0.18 -10.41 7.21
CA LEU A 236 1.61 -10.06 7.21
C LEU A 236 1.80 -8.63 6.72
N ASN A 237 1.90 -7.68 7.65
CA ASN A 237 2.06 -6.25 7.35
C ASN A 237 3.40 -5.67 7.87
N GLY A 238 4.35 -6.51 8.29
CA GLY A 238 5.59 -6.11 8.97
C GLY A 238 5.49 -6.20 10.49
N ILE A 239 5.53 -5.07 11.20
CA ILE A 239 5.46 -4.96 12.68
C ILE A 239 4.08 -5.36 13.27
N ASP A 240 3.98 -6.43 14.04
CA ASP A 240 2.68 -6.87 14.54
C ASP A 240 2.05 -5.89 15.55
N LEU A 241 2.84 -5.42 16.52
CA LEU A 241 2.44 -4.34 17.43
C LEU A 241 3.53 -3.27 17.49
N ARG A 242 3.14 -2.01 17.30
CA ARG A 242 3.98 -0.85 17.66
C ARG A 242 3.41 -0.19 18.89
N ILE A 243 4.12 -0.27 20.01
CA ILE A 243 3.67 0.16 21.34
C ILE A 243 4.44 1.41 21.72
N ARG A 244 3.73 2.48 22.09
CA ARG A 244 4.32 3.74 22.54
C ARG A 244 3.87 4.04 23.97
N ILE A 245 4.83 4.06 24.89
CA ILE A 245 4.63 4.50 26.27
C ILE A 245 5.02 5.98 26.32
N LYS A 246 4.04 6.86 26.55
CA LYS A 246 4.22 8.31 26.46
C LYS A 246 4.81 8.89 27.74
N ASN A 247 5.66 9.90 27.60
CA ASN A 247 6.18 10.72 28.70
C ASN A 247 6.85 9.90 29.83
N VAL A 248 7.65 8.89 29.50
CA VAL A 248 8.41 8.10 30.48
C VAL A 248 9.60 8.92 30.99
N GLU A 249 9.71 9.05 32.31
CA GLU A 249 10.86 9.67 32.98
C GLU A 249 11.67 8.59 33.72
N LEU A 250 12.89 8.32 33.25
CA LEU A 250 13.75 7.31 33.85
C LEU A 250 14.58 7.93 34.97
N ALA A 251 14.28 7.57 36.22
CA ALA A 251 14.88 8.20 37.40
C ALA A 251 16.31 7.71 37.75
N ARG A 252 16.78 6.60 37.15
CA ARG A 252 18.07 5.99 37.51
C ARG A 252 18.85 5.62 36.26
N ARG A 253 20.18 5.81 36.32
CA ARG A 253 21.09 5.33 35.27
C ARG A 253 21.10 3.80 35.25
N GLY A 254 21.26 3.24 34.06
CA GLY A 254 21.40 1.80 33.86
C GLY A 254 20.42 1.24 32.83
N ASN A 255 20.35 -0.08 32.77
CA ASN A 255 19.58 -0.79 31.76
C ASN A 255 18.16 -1.10 32.26
N TYR A 256 17.19 -0.75 31.44
CA TYR A 256 15.78 -1.10 31.54
C TYR A 256 15.51 -2.16 30.48
N VAL A 257 15.30 -3.39 30.94
CA VAL A 257 15.19 -4.57 30.08
C VAL A 257 13.72 -4.91 29.90
N PHE A 258 13.22 -4.77 28.68
CA PHE A 258 11.89 -5.21 28.28
C PHE A 258 11.97 -6.62 27.73
N GLN A 259 10.94 -7.42 27.95
CA GLN A 259 10.84 -8.77 27.42
C GLN A 259 9.48 -8.97 26.76
N SER A 260 9.38 -9.97 25.90
CA SER A 260 8.10 -10.35 25.32
C SER A 260 7.98 -11.86 25.17
N ASP A 261 6.74 -12.34 25.24
CA ASP A 261 6.35 -13.65 24.75
C ASP A 261 4.93 -13.56 24.17
N TYR A 262 4.47 -14.64 23.53
CA TYR A 262 3.09 -14.75 23.10
C TYR A 262 2.63 -16.21 23.07
N THR A 263 1.31 -16.38 23.02
CA THR A 263 0.62 -17.66 22.93
C THR A 263 -0.18 -17.72 21.63
N THR A 264 0.00 -18.79 20.85
CA THR A 264 -0.79 -19.09 19.64
C THR A 264 -2.14 -19.71 20.00
N SER A 265 -3.14 -19.56 19.12
CA SER A 265 -4.44 -20.24 19.30
C SER A 265 -4.63 -21.41 18.33
N GLN A 266 -4.12 -21.28 17.11
CA GLN A 266 -4.21 -22.27 16.05
C GLN A 266 -2.88 -22.36 15.27
N PRO A 267 -2.60 -23.51 14.63
CA PRO A 267 -3.33 -24.79 14.71
C PRO A 267 -3.22 -25.48 16.08
N GLN A 268 -2.28 -25.04 16.92
CA GLN A 268 -2.05 -25.56 18.27
C GLN A 268 -1.74 -24.40 19.21
N ILE A 269 -2.03 -24.60 20.49
CA ILE A 269 -1.77 -23.61 21.54
C ILE A 269 -0.37 -23.83 22.11
N TYR A 270 0.57 -22.97 21.75
CA TYR A 270 1.91 -22.95 22.31
C TYR A 270 2.28 -21.57 22.80
N THR A 271 3.08 -21.52 23.86
CA THR A 271 3.70 -20.28 24.34
C THR A 271 5.15 -20.21 23.89
N SER A 272 5.55 -19.09 23.33
CA SER A 272 6.94 -18.86 22.88
C SER A 272 7.90 -18.80 24.07
N ALA A 273 9.18 -19.07 23.82
CA ALA A 273 10.22 -18.79 24.82
C ALA A 273 10.56 -17.30 24.87
N ILE A 274 11.01 -16.81 26.03
CA ILE A 274 11.73 -15.55 26.14
C ILE A 274 13.20 -15.84 25.78
N THR A 275 13.63 -15.29 24.64
CA THR A 275 14.99 -15.42 24.08
C THR A 275 15.64 -14.04 23.96
N PRO A 276 16.96 -13.92 23.69
CA PRO A 276 17.61 -12.62 23.49
C PRO A 276 16.93 -11.76 22.42
N MET A 277 16.33 -12.37 21.40
CA MET A 277 15.55 -11.69 20.35
C MET A 277 14.27 -11.03 20.84
N SER A 278 13.64 -11.63 21.86
CA SER A 278 12.42 -11.13 22.47
C SER A 278 12.67 -10.06 23.54
N VAL A 279 13.92 -9.59 23.64
CA VAL A 279 14.39 -8.63 24.64
C VAL A 279 14.83 -7.34 23.97
N ALA A 280 14.28 -6.22 24.43
CA ALA A 280 14.75 -4.89 24.07
C ALA A 280 15.37 -4.23 25.31
N THR A 281 16.58 -3.69 25.17
CA THR A 281 17.25 -2.98 26.27
C THR A 281 17.28 -1.49 25.97
N VAL A 282 16.77 -0.71 26.93
CA VAL A 282 16.88 0.74 26.96
C VAL A 282 17.89 1.12 28.04
N THR A 283 18.87 1.95 27.70
CA THR A 283 19.92 2.42 28.60
C THR A 283 19.64 3.86 29.00
N ALA A 284 19.49 4.12 30.29
CA ALA A 284 19.36 5.46 30.83
C ALA A 284 20.74 6.03 31.21
N THR A 285 21.08 7.22 30.70
CA THR A 285 22.35 7.92 30.91
C THR A 285 22.11 9.35 31.38
N THR A 286 23.15 10.07 31.81
CA THR A 286 23.03 11.50 32.13
C THR A 286 23.18 12.42 30.94
N SER A 287 23.88 12.00 29.89
CA SER A 287 24.07 12.84 28.71
C SER A 287 22.75 12.98 27.94
N ILE A 288 22.64 14.05 27.16
CA ILE A 288 21.53 14.24 26.23
C ILE A 288 21.57 13.14 25.15
N THR A 289 20.50 12.35 25.02
CA THR A 289 20.44 11.23 24.04
C THR A 289 19.41 11.42 22.95
N ASN A 290 18.68 12.54 22.96
CA ASN A 290 17.65 12.87 21.99
C ASN A 290 18.05 14.02 21.07
N PHE A 291 19.35 14.30 20.95
CA PHE A 291 19.88 15.24 19.96
C PHE A 291 19.61 14.66 18.56
N ARG A 292 18.82 15.37 17.76
CA ARG A 292 18.39 14.91 16.44
C ARG A 292 18.39 16.06 15.44
N ARG A 293 18.56 15.70 14.17
CA ARG A 293 18.27 16.58 13.04
C ARG A 293 16.77 16.57 12.76
N GLU A 294 16.21 17.75 12.52
CA GLU A 294 14.87 17.89 11.95
C GLU A 294 14.97 17.62 10.44
N LEU A 295 14.32 16.57 9.98
CA LEU A 295 14.36 16.15 8.58
C LEU A 295 13.38 16.99 7.75
N PRO A 296 13.73 17.37 6.51
CA PRO A 296 12.74 17.86 5.56
C PRO A 296 11.63 16.83 5.37
N ARG A 297 10.38 17.26 5.60
CA ARG A 297 9.16 16.46 5.42
C ARG A 297 8.25 17.07 4.35
N MET A 298 8.83 17.78 3.38
CA MET A 298 8.09 18.38 2.28
C MET A 298 7.30 17.32 1.53
N PHE A 299 6.07 17.64 1.12
CA PHE A 299 5.21 16.69 0.42
C PHE A 299 5.67 16.45 -1.01
N THR A 300 6.03 17.53 -1.72
CA THR A 300 6.63 17.53 -3.05
C THR A 300 8.07 17.99 -2.95
N TYR A 301 8.98 17.36 -3.68
CA TYR A 301 10.38 17.74 -3.81
C TYR A 301 10.50 19.11 -4.49
N ASN A 302 11.42 19.91 -3.99
CA ASN A 302 11.77 21.20 -4.57
C ASN A 302 13.27 21.42 -4.35
N GLU A 303 14.00 21.52 -5.45
CA GLU A 303 15.44 21.72 -5.45
C GLU A 303 15.76 23.12 -4.91
N SER A 304 16.52 23.18 -3.82
CA SER A 304 17.04 24.45 -3.27
C SER A 304 18.42 24.23 -2.69
N SER A 305 19.25 25.28 -2.67
CA SER A 305 20.59 25.19 -2.11
C SER A 305 20.58 24.95 -0.60
N GLU A 306 19.55 25.47 0.05
CA GLU A 306 19.27 25.44 1.47
C GLU A 306 18.93 24.02 1.94
N LEU A 307 18.27 23.20 1.11
CA LEU A 307 17.93 21.81 1.42
C LEU A 307 19.14 20.97 1.87
N TYR A 308 20.32 21.28 1.32
CA TYR A 308 21.57 20.56 1.59
C TYR A 308 22.53 21.29 2.52
N THR A 309 22.29 22.58 2.77
CA THR A 309 23.26 23.43 3.49
C THR A 309 22.71 24.03 4.78
N ASP A 310 21.40 23.98 4.98
CA ASP A 310 20.71 24.45 6.17
C ASP A 310 20.18 23.29 7.00
N LEU A 311 20.51 23.31 8.29
CA LEU A 311 20.21 22.28 9.26
C LEU A 311 19.50 22.88 10.46
N LYS A 312 18.50 22.16 10.94
CA LYS A 312 17.85 22.44 12.22
C LYS A 312 18.00 21.23 13.12
N PHE A 313 18.47 21.46 14.34
CA PHE A 313 18.62 20.42 15.35
C PHE A 313 17.68 20.66 16.52
N GLN A 314 17.29 19.59 17.20
CA GLN A 314 16.45 19.61 18.40
C GLN A 314 16.96 18.64 19.46
N TRP A 315 16.79 19.00 20.74
CA TRP A 315 17.15 18.18 21.91
C TRP A 315 16.36 18.61 23.16
N SER A 316 16.49 17.87 24.26
CA SER A 316 15.94 18.30 25.56
C SER A 316 16.86 19.28 26.28
N VAL A 317 16.31 20.36 26.84
CA VAL A 317 17.07 21.37 27.59
C VAL A 317 17.85 20.72 28.74
N PRO A 318 19.19 20.85 28.79
CA PRO A 318 19.99 20.28 29.87
C PRO A 318 19.79 21.05 31.17
N LYS A 319 19.63 20.35 32.29
CA LYS A 319 19.37 20.95 33.60
C LYS A 319 20.64 21.60 34.17
N LYS A 320 20.55 22.90 34.51
CA LYS A 320 21.62 23.69 35.15
C LYS A 320 22.94 23.70 34.38
N ALA A 321 22.90 23.46 33.06
CA ALA A 321 24.09 23.53 32.23
C ALA A 321 24.59 24.97 32.17
N THR A 322 25.92 25.13 32.27
CA THR A 322 26.57 26.43 32.13
C THR A 322 26.84 26.78 30.67
N LYS A 323 26.99 25.76 29.81
CA LYS A 323 27.27 25.93 28.39
C LYS A 323 26.77 24.74 27.57
N VAL A 324 26.25 25.02 26.38
CA VAL A 324 25.93 24.03 25.35
C VAL A 324 26.66 24.42 24.07
N ILE A 325 27.44 23.49 23.51
CA ILE A 325 28.23 23.73 22.31
C ILE A 325 27.84 22.72 21.24
N LEU A 326 27.37 23.18 20.09
CA LEU A 326 27.25 22.33 18.90
C LEU A 326 28.65 22.10 18.34
N MET A 327 29.05 20.84 18.29
CA MET A 327 30.33 20.38 17.74
C MET A 327 30.09 19.70 16.40
N GLN A 328 31.07 19.84 15.49
CA GLN A 328 31.06 19.16 14.19
C GLN A 328 32.36 18.39 13.95
N SER A 329 32.26 17.34 13.14
CA SER A 329 33.37 16.52 12.67
C SER A 329 33.17 16.17 11.19
N LEU A 330 34.26 16.21 10.42
CA LEU A 330 34.32 15.81 9.00
C LEU A 330 35.09 14.50 8.78
N ASN A 331 35.54 13.83 9.86
CA ASN A 331 36.36 12.63 9.79
C ASN A 331 35.84 11.53 10.72
N ASP A 332 34.51 11.38 10.76
CA ASP A 332 33.80 10.32 11.50
C ASP A 332 34.18 10.29 13.00
N GLY A 333 34.16 11.46 13.63
CA GLY A 333 34.33 11.63 15.06
C GLY A 333 35.78 11.57 15.55
N LYS A 334 36.77 11.38 14.66
CA LYS A 334 38.20 11.34 15.03
C LYS A 334 38.69 12.68 15.60
N SER A 335 38.16 13.79 15.12
CA SER A 335 38.43 15.13 15.65
C SER A 335 37.19 16.01 15.61
N TRP A 336 36.99 16.85 16.62
CA TRP A 336 35.83 17.73 16.75
C TRP A 336 36.25 19.19 16.78
N SER A 337 35.46 20.03 16.10
CA SER A 337 35.59 21.49 16.11
C SER A 337 34.28 22.13 16.57
N VAL A 338 34.36 23.35 17.11
CA VAL A 338 33.17 24.11 17.53
C VAL A 338 32.46 24.60 16.27
N ALA A 339 31.19 24.21 16.11
CA ALA A 339 30.33 24.74 15.06
C ALA A 339 29.61 26.01 15.53
N LYS A 340 29.02 25.95 16.74
CA LYS A 340 28.26 27.06 17.31
C LYS A 340 28.10 26.91 18.83
N GLU A 341 28.24 28.01 19.56
CA GLU A 341 27.80 28.05 20.96
C GLU A 341 26.30 28.34 21.02
N VAL A 342 25.59 27.65 21.91
CA VAL A 342 24.13 27.74 22.04
C VAL A 342 23.77 28.11 23.47
N ASP A 343 22.79 29.00 23.62
CA ASP A 343 22.22 29.32 24.92
C ASP A 343 21.72 28.02 25.59
N PRO A 344 22.17 27.71 26.83
CA PRO A 344 21.77 26.49 27.55
C PRO A 344 20.27 26.33 27.76
N LEU A 345 19.48 27.41 27.66
CA LEU A 345 18.03 27.39 27.80
C LEU A 345 17.30 26.99 26.51
N LEU A 346 17.98 26.95 25.38
CA LEU A 346 17.39 26.55 24.09
C LEU A 346 17.40 25.03 23.90
N SER A 347 16.36 24.55 23.22
CA SER A 347 16.15 23.15 22.83
C SER A 347 16.32 22.90 21.33
N SER A 348 16.75 23.93 20.58
CA SER A 348 16.95 23.85 19.14
C SER A 348 17.98 24.87 18.67
N VAL A 349 18.59 24.59 17.52
CA VAL A 349 19.47 25.55 16.83
C VAL A 349 19.43 25.34 15.33
N GLU A 350 19.49 26.44 14.59
CA GLU A 350 19.75 26.43 13.16
C GLU A 350 21.24 26.64 12.87
N PHE A 351 21.74 25.87 11.92
CA PHE A 351 23.10 25.91 11.42
C PHE A 351 23.06 25.89 9.88
N ARG A 352 23.50 26.99 9.27
CA ARG A 352 23.24 27.30 7.86
C ARG A 352 24.54 27.44 7.09
N ASN A 353 24.45 27.37 5.75
CA ASN A 353 25.57 27.59 4.84
C ASN A 353 26.79 26.68 5.08
N ILE A 354 26.58 25.40 5.44
CA ILE A 354 27.68 24.44 5.54
C ILE A 354 28.24 24.09 4.16
N GLU A 355 29.50 23.63 4.10
CA GLU A 355 30.10 23.20 2.82
C GLU A 355 29.33 22.00 2.26
N LYS A 356 29.05 22.03 0.95
CA LYS A 356 28.37 20.97 0.20
C LYS A 356 29.26 19.75 -0.01
N ASP A 357 28.62 18.61 -0.29
CA ASP A 357 29.25 17.34 -0.64
C ASP A 357 30.24 16.83 0.42
N LYS A 358 29.91 17.10 1.69
CA LYS A 358 30.61 16.61 2.87
C LYS A 358 29.70 15.77 3.75
N LEU A 359 30.25 14.69 4.30
CA LEU A 359 29.62 13.95 5.40
C LEU A 359 30.01 14.61 6.73
N TYR A 360 29.02 15.18 7.38
CA TYR A 360 29.15 15.75 8.72
C TYR A 360 28.68 14.76 9.78
N MET A 361 29.33 14.84 10.93
CA MET A 361 28.87 14.28 12.18
C MET A 361 28.74 15.43 13.19
N PHE A 362 27.59 15.55 13.84
CA PHE A 362 27.29 16.57 14.83
C PHE A 362 27.02 15.95 16.19
N ARG A 363 27.32 16.69 17.26
CA ARG A 363 26.90 16.38 18.63
C ARG A 363 26.86 17.65 19.47
N LEU A 364 26.19 17.60 20.61
CA LEU A 364 26.30 18.62 21.65
C LEU A 364 27.44 18.25 22.59
N SER A 365 28.19 19.24 23.06
CA SER A 365 29.06 19.15 24.23
C SER A 365 28.47 20.05 25.31
N VAL A 366 27.89 19.43 26.34
CA VAL A 366 27.24 20.10 27.47
C VAL A 366 28.24 20.22 28.62
N ARG A 367 28.37 21.41 29.21
CA ARG A 367 29.31 21.70 30.31
C ARG A 367 28.57 22.15 31.57
N GLY A 368 28.93 21.52 32.69
CA GLY A 368 28.28 21.72 33.99
C GLY A 368 26.82 21.25 34.00
N GLY A 369 26.22 21.30 35.18
CA GLY A 369 24.84 20.84 35.40
C GLY A 369 24.70 19.32 35.43
N ASP A 370 23.45 18.86 35.45
CA ASP A 370 23.12 17.46 35.72
C ASP A 370 23.31 16.56 34.47
N ASN A 371 23.41 17.18 33.29
CA ASN A 371 23.56 16.53 31.98
C ASN A 371 24.93 16.74 31.33
N GLU A 372 25.97 17.02 32.12
CA GLU A 372 27.34 17.22 31.60
C GLU A 372 27.82 16.02 30.78
N GLY A 373 28.42 16.31 29.62
CA GLY A 373 28.95 15.32 28.69
C GLY A 373 28.58 15.59 27.24
N ASP A 374 29.00 14.67 26.37
CA ASP A 374 28.67 14.73 24.94
C ASP A 374 27.35 14.00 24.67
N SER A 375 26.53 14.53 23.76
CA SER A 375 25.29 13.90 23.33
C SER A 375 25.54 12.69 22.41
N ASN A 376 24.46 11.98 22.06
CA ASN A 376 24.48 11.09 20.90
C ASN A 376 24.90 11.86 19.63
N PRO A 377 25.54 11.19 18.66
CA PRO A 377 25.88 11.81 17.39
C PRO A 377 24.71 11.81 16.41
N VAL A 378 24.75 12.72 15.45
CA VAL A 378 23.84 12.81 14.31
C VAL A 378 24.66 12.99 13.03
N TYR A 379 24.32 12.24 11.99
CA TYR A 379 25.00 12.31 10.69
C TYR A 379 24.18 13.12 9.69
N PHE A 380 24.88 13.73 8.73
CA PHE A 380 24.26 14.37 7.58
C PHE A 380 25.24 14.48 6.41
N TYR A 381 24.81 14.06 5.23
CA TYR A 381 25.53 14.33 3.99
C TYR A 381 24.91 15.55 3.30
N SER A 382 25.72 16.57 3.09
CA SER A 382 25.33 17.89 2.56
C SER A 382 25.21 17.91 1.03
N GLY A 383 24.52 16.94 0.45
CA GLY A 383 24.33 16.87 -1.00
C GLY A 383 23.70 15.58 -1.55
N LYS A 384 23.97 15.41 -2.84
CA LYS A 384 23.78 14.26 -3.75
C LYS A 384 24.63 13.02 -3.46
N TRP A 385 24.15 11.91 -2.90
CA TRP A 385 24.95 10.67 -2.94
C TRP A 385 24.97 10.13 -4.36
N SER A 386 26.11 10.16 -5.04
CA SER A 386 26.23 9.56 -6.38
C SER A 386 26.12 8.04 -6.28
N ALA A 387 25.21 7.43 -7.05
CA ALA A 387 25.07 5.97 -7.11
C ALA A 387 26.42 5.28 -7.41
N ARG A 388 27.20 5.83 -8.35
CA ARG A 388 28.53 5.31 -8.73
C ARG A 388 29.53 5.37 -7.57
N SER A 389 29.49 6.43 -6.76
CA SER A 389 30.36 6.58 -5.59
C SER A 389 30.09 5.54 -4.50
N LEU A 390 28.86 4.99 -4.47
CA LEU A 390 28.45 3.92 -3.56
C LEU A 390 28.61 2.51 -4.15
N GLY A 391 29.28 2.39 -5.31
CA GLY A 391 29.62 1.10 -5.92
C GLY A 391 28.57 0.53 -6.88
N ILE A 392 27.53 1.31 -7.22
CA ILE A 392 26.53 0.94 -8.23
C ILE A 392 27.11 1.20 -9.62
N LYS A 393 27.06 0.21 -10.53
CA LYS A 393 27.79 0.28 -11.80
C LYS A 393 27.06 1.07 -12.87
N GLY A 394 25.76 0.87 -13.06
CA GLY A 394 25.00 1.62 -14.07
C GLY A 394 25.56 1.48 -15.49
N ASP A 395 26.06 0.29 -15.85
CA ASP A 395 26.69 -0.02 -17.15
C ASP A 395 25.75 -0.76 -18.11
N GLY A 396 24.51 -1.07 -17.69
CA GLY A 396 23.52 -1.83 -18.44
C GLY A 396 23.78 -3.33 -18.52
N ILE A 397 24.86 -3.83 -17.91
CA ILE A 397 25.27 -5.24 -17.94
C ILE A 397 25.17 -5.86 -16.55
N ALA A 398 25.74 -5.19 -15.55
CA ALA A 398 25.73 -5.68 -14.18
C ALA A 398 24.32 -5.63 -13.58
N ASP A 399 24.04 -6.60 -12.73
CA ASP A 399 22.90 -6.56 -11.81
C ASP A 399 23.29 -5.69 -10.61
N ASP A 400 22.67 -4.52 -10.52
CA ASP A 400 22.96 -3.49 -9.52
C ASP A 400 22.13 -3.64 -8.23
N THR A 401 21.25 -4.64 -8.15
CA THR A 401 20.23 -4.77 -7.09
C THR A 401 20.82 -4.74 -5.68
N GLU A 402 21.83 -5.57 -5.38
CA GLU A 402 22.42 -5.63 -4.04
C GLU A 402 23.15 -4.32 -3.68
N ALA A 403 23.83 -3.69 -4.65
CA ALA A 403 24.52 -2.43 -4.44
C ALA A 403 23.54 -1.28 -4.18
N VAL A 404 22.41 -1.24 -4.90
CA VAL A 404 21.32 -0.28 -4.68
C VAL A 404 20.72 -0.44 -3.28
N ASN A 405 20.38 -1.67 -2.87
CA ASN A 405 19.80 -1.91 -1.54
C ASN A 405 20.76 -1.55 -0.41
N LYS A 406 22.06 -1.87 -0.54
CA LYS A 406 23.09 -1.43 0.42
C LYS A 406 23.23 0.09 0.48
N ALA A 407 23.14 0.78 -0.65
CA ALA A 407 23.19 2.24 -0.69
C ALA A 407 21.98 2.86 0.02
N ILE A 408 20.78 2.31 -0.19
CA ILE A 408 19.55 2.76 0.50
C ILE A 408 19.68 2.56 2.02
N ASP A 409 20.08 1.36 2.47
CA ASP A 409 20.28 1.07 3.89
C ASP A 409 21.35 1.98 4.52
N TYR A 410 22.45 2.21 3.81
CA TYR A 410 23.51 3.11 4.28
C TYR A 410 23.00 4.54 4.46
N ILE A 411 22.30 5.10 3.47
CA ILE A 411 21.76 6.46 3.56
C ILE A 411 20.69 6.56 4.66
N ASN A 412 19.82 5.55 4.80
CA ASN A 412 18.86 5.49 5.89
C ASN A 412 19.55 5.49 7.26
N SER A 413 20.64 4.73 7.43
CA SER A 413 21.40 4.67 8.68
C SER A 413 22.03 6.01 9.09
N LEU A 414 22.27 6.91 8.14
CA LEU A 414 22.76 8.27 8.37
C LEU A 414 21.62 9.27 8.70
N GLY A 415 20.38 8.81 8.80
CA GLY A 415 19.20 9.63 9.01
C GLY A 415 18.58 10.17 7.72
N GLY A 416 18.82 9.52 6.58
CA GLY A 416 18.21 9.85 5.29
C GLY A 416 19.04 10.80 4.42
N GLY A 417 18.61 10.95 3.16
CA GLY A 417 19.32 11.72 2.14
C GLY A 417 18.87 11.35 0.73
N VAL A 418 19.58 11.87 -0.27
CA VAL A 418 19.24 11.68 -1.68
C VAL A 418 20.27 10.77 -2.36
N LEU A 419 19.82 9.63 -2.90
CA LEU A 419 20.58 8.77 -3.80
C LEU A 419 20.34 9.19 -5.24
N SER A 420 21.39 9.62 -5.94
CA SER A 420 21.30 10.19 -7.28
C SER A 420 21.86 9.24 -8.33
N PHE A 421 21.00 8.84 -9.26
CA PHE A 421 21.33 8.12 -10.48
C PHE A 421 21.56 9.13 -11.60
N THR A 422 22.79 9.16 -12.12
CA THR A 422 23.17 9.98 -13.28
C THR A 422 23.27 9.09 -14.52
N LYS A 423 23.69 9.66 -15.67
CA LYS A 423 23.95 8.93 -16.92
C LYS A 423 24.37 7.47 -16.75
N GLY A 424 23.57 6.56 -17.30
CA GLY A 424 23.80 5.11 -17.25
C GLY A 424 22.50 4.30 -17.23
N VAL A 425 22.64 2.98 -17.40
CA VAL A 425 21.53 2.02 -17.30
C VAL A 425 21.79 1.15 -16.08
N TYR A 426 20.86 1.17 -15.12
CA TYR A 426 20.98 0.46 -13.84
C TYR A 426 19.99 -0.70 -13.85
N ASN A 427 20.50 -1.93 -13.91
CA ASN A 427 19.64 -3.12 -13.91
C ASN A 427 19.27 -3.47 -12.48
N ILE A 428 17.97 -3.48 -12.18
CA ILE A 428 17.45 -3.65 -10.83
C ILE A 428 16.38 -4.74 -10.84
N ARG A 429 16.39 -5.58 -9.80
CA ARG A 429 15.28 -6.46 -9.44
C ARG A 429 14.36 -5.74 -8.47
N THR A 430 14.36 -6.14 -7.20
CA THR A 430 13.60 -5.49 -6.13
C THR A 430 14.50 -4.54 -5.33
N ALA A 431 14.20 -3.25 -5.40
CA ALA A 431 14.78 -2.23 -4.54
C ALA A 431 13.88 -2.01 -3.31
N HIS A 432 14.42 -2.23 -2.11
CA HIS A 432 13.73 -2.02 -0.84
C HIS A 432 13.92 -0.58 -0.37
N LEU A 433 12.89 0.22 -0.53
CA LEU A 433 12.90 1.62 -0.14
C LEU A 433 12.82 1.74 1.39
N LYS A 434 13.44 2.80 1.92
CA LYS A 434 13.53 3.07 3.37
C LYS A 434 13.13 4.49 3.69
N SER A 435 12.64 4.69 4.92
CA SER A 435 12.20 5.99 5.39
C SER A 435 13.28 7.06 5.20
N ASN A 436 12.89 8.24 4.74
CA ASN A 436 13.75 9.41 4.51
C ASN A 436 14.86 9.23 3.45
N VAL A 437 14.79 8.19 2.62
CA VAL A 437 15.69 8.03 1.46
C VAL A 437 14.94 8.45 0.20
N TRP A 438 15.53 9.37 -0.54
CA TRP A 438 14.97 9.89 -1.79
C TRP A 438 15.82 9.41 -2.97
N LEU A 439 15.19 9.00 -4.05
CA LEU A 439 15.83 8.58 -5.29
C LEU A 439 15.69 9.69 -6.32
N HIS A 440 16.81 10.24 -6.77
CA HIS A 440 16.88 11.23 -7.85
C HIS A 440 17.31 10.53 -9.15
N ILE A 441 16.54 10.69 -10.21
CA ILE A 441 16.73 10.03 -11.50
C ILE A 441 16.94 11.13 -12.55
N ASP A 442 18.21 11.38 -12.85
CA ASP A 442 18.62 12.37 -13.83
C ASP A 442 18.17 11.98 -15.25
N LYS A 443 18.00 12.97 -16.13
CA LYS A 443 17.50 12.79 -17.51
C LYS A 443 18.21 11.69 -18.32
N ASP A 444 19.51 11.50 -18.10
CA ASP A 444 20.32 10.53 -18.83
C ASP A 444 20.41 9.16 -18.13
N ALA A 445 19.73 8.99 -16.98
CA ALA A 445 19.66 7.76 -16.23
C ALA A 445 18.46 6.90 -16.67
N THR A 446 18.67 5.59 -16.74
CA THR A 446 17.60 4.60 -16.91
C THR A 446 17.67 3.56 -15.82
N LEU A 447 16.63 3.47 -15.00
CA LEU A 447 16.41 2.35 -14.08
C LEU A 447 15.62 1.28 -14.83
N LYS A 448 16.19 0.08 -14.95
CA LYS A 448 15.70 -0.96 -15.84
C LYS A 448 15.44 -2.26 -15.08
N ALA A 449 14.21 -2.77 -15.12
CA ALA A 449 13.90 -4.04 -14.49
C ALA A 449 14.61 -5.20 -15.20
N ILE A 450 15.11 -6.17 -14.43
CA ILE A 450 15.56 -7.49 -14.91
C ILE A 450 14.81 -8.59 -14.13
N GLN A 451 14.74 -9.81 -14.70
CA GLN A 451 14.03 -10.94 -14.09
C GLN A 451 14.63 -11.39 -12.75
N GLY A 452 13.81 -12.02 -11.92
CA GLY A 452 14.19 -12.58 -10.62
C GLY A 452 13.96 -11.67 -9.42
N ASN A 453 12.97 -10.76 -9.49
CA ASN A 453 12.48 -10.01 -8.33
C ASN A 453 12.17 -10.93 -7.15
N ASP A 454 12.03 -10.34 -5.97
CA ASP A 454 11.71 -11.08 -4.76
C ASP A 454 10.49 -11.98 -4.99
N ALA A 455 10.56 -13.20 -4.43
CA ALA A 455 9.45 -14.12 -4.50
C ALA A 455 8.21 -13.51 -3.81
N PRO A 456 7.00 -13.85 -4.28
CA PRO A 456 5.77 -13.54 -3.56
C PRO A 456 5.87 -13.94 -2.09
N GLU A 457 5.41 -13.08 -1.19
CA GLU A 457 5.45 -13.39 0.24
C GLU A 457 4.62 -14.62 0.60
N ASN A 458 5.09 -15.35 1.60
CA ASN A 458 4.30 -16.41 2.22
C ASN A 458 3.15 -15.79 3.02
N THR A 459 2.04 -16.50 3.09
CA THR A 459 0.79 -16.03 3.72
C THR A 459 0.17 -17.12 4.60
N TRP A 460 -0.77 -16.75 5.46
CA TRP A 460 -1.54 -17.68 6.28
C TRP A 460 -2.70 -18.34 5.53
N PHE A 461 -3.15 -17.76 4.41
CA PHE A 461 -4.34 -18.20 3.67
C PHE A 461 -3.99 -18.70 2.27
N SER A 462 -4.78 -19.61 1.71
CA SER A 462 -4.59 -20.12 0.34
C SER A 462 -5.24 -19.20 -0.71
N ASP A 463 -4.51 -18.81 -1.76
CA ASP A 463 -5.04 -18.02 -2.89
C ASP A 463 -5.76 -18.87 -3.96
N LYS A 464 -5.56 -20.20 -3.95
CA LYS A 464 -6.03 -21.07 -5.05
C LYS A 464 -7.55 -21.18 -5.15
N ALA A 465 -8.28 -21.05 -4.03
CA ALA A 465 -9.75 -21.03 -4.00
C ALA A 465 -10.36 -19.88 -4.82
N TYR A 466 -9.59 -18.81 -5.07
CA TYR A 466 -9.99 -17.64 -5.86
C TYR A 466 -9.67 -17.76 -7.35
N ARG A 467 -8.80 -18.70 -7.75
CA ARG A 467 -8.33 -18.80 -9.15
C ARG A 467 -9.43 -19.22 -10.15
N SER A 468 -10.61 -19.63 -9.67
CA SER A 468 -11.82 -19.64 -10.48
C SER A 468 -12.37 -18.22 -10.61
N GLY A 469 -12.12 -17.60 -11.78
CA GLY A 469 -12.62 -16.27 -12.09
C GLY A 469 -14.10 -16.12 -11.74
N LEU A 470 -14.46 -14.93 -11.24
CA LEU A 470 -15.75 -14.54 -10.65
C LEU A 470 -16.96 -15.07 -11.40
N SER A 471 -17.31 -16.32 -11.13
CA SER A 471 -18.48 -16.93 -11.74
C SER A 471 -19.70 -16.47 -10.99
N PRO A 472 -20.80 -16.11 -11.68
CA PRO A 472 -22.09 -15.89 -11.03
C PRO A 472 -22.60 -17.15 -10.31
N THR A 473 -21.95 -18.31 -10.44
CA THR A 473 -22.39 -19.57 -9.86
C THR A 473 -21.34 -20.30 -9.01
N ASP A 474 -20.11 -19.78 -8.88
CA ASP A 474 -19.07 -20.42 -8.07
C ASP A 474 -19.00 -19.83 -6.66
N LYS A 475 -19.30 -20.64 -5.65
CA LYS A 475 -19.28 -20.24 -4.24
C LYS A 475 -17.89 -20.26 -3.61
N SER A 476 -16.90 -20.86 -4.28
CA SER A 476 -15.56 -21.10 -3.73
C SER A 476 -14.88 -19.85 -3.13
N PRO A 477 -14.99 -18.65 -3.74
CA PRO A 477 -14.43 -17.44 -3.13
C PRO A 477 -15.02 -17.07 -1.77
N TYR A 478 -16.22 -17.56 -1.42
CA TYR A 478 -16.95 -17.27 -0.19
C TYR A 478 -16.88 -18.41 0.85
N SER A 479 -16.37 -19.59 0.47
CA SER A 479 -16.37 -20.78 1.33
C SER A 479 -15.59 -20.61 2.63
N ASP A 480 -14.49 -19.86 2.60
CA ASP A 480 -13.81 -19.38 3.80
C ASP A 480 -14.16 -17.88 4.02
N PRO A 481 -14.94 -17.55 5.06
CA PRO A 481 -15.28 -16.16 5.37
C PRO A 481 -14.08 -15.35 5.86
N GLU A 482 -13.02 -16.00 6.35
CA GLU A 482 -11.82 -15.35 6.90
C GLU A 482 -10.73 -15.13 5.87
N ASN A 483 -10.75 -15.88 4.77
CA ASN A 483 -9.71 -15.83 3.76
C ASN A 483 -9.79 -14.52 2.98
N TYR A 484 -9.04 -13.53 3.45
CA TYR A 484 -9.00 -12.23 2.83
C TYR A 484 -8.33 -12.24 1.45
N LEU A 485 -7.66 -13.32 1.01
CA LEU A 485 -7.01 -13.46 -0.31
C LEU A 485 -7.96 -13.78 -1.45
N THR A 486 -9.14 -14.29 -1.13
CA THR A 486 -10.19 -14.54 -2.12
C THR A 486 -11.10 -13.33 -2.31
N LYS A 487 -10.80 -12.21 -1.65
CA LYS A 487 -11.68 -11.04 -1.56
C LYS A 487 -11.20 -9.82 -2.36
N GLN A 488 -10.19 -9.98 -3.20
CA GLN A 488 -9.47 -8.93 -3.93
C GLN A 488 -8.79 -9.56 -5.16
N ASP A 489 -8.15 -8.77 -5.99
CA ASP A 489 -7.36 -9.29 -7.11
C ASP A 489 -6.09 -10.03 -6.61
N VAL A 490 -5.64 -11.06 -7.32
CA VAL A 490 -4.33 -11.70 -7.09
C VAL A 490 -3.22 -10.65 -7.16
N GLY A 491 -3.36 -9.69 -8.09
CA GLY A 491 -2.48 -8.54 -8.18
C GLY A 491 -2.39 -7.73 -6.89
N HIS A 492 -3.43 -7.69 -6.06
CA HIS A 492 -3.44 -6.93 -4.81
C HIS A 492 -2.96 -7.74 -3.60
N THR A 493 -2.48 -8.97 -3.81
CA THR A 493 -2.13 -9.88 -2.72
C THR A 493 -0.64 -9.89 -2.41
N PHE A 494 0.19 -9.99 -3.45
CA PHE A 494 1.63 -10.13 -3.31
C PHE A 494 2.30 -8.82 -3.63
N PHE A 495 3.00 -8.26 -2.63
CA PHE A 495 3.54 -6.91 -2.67
C PHE A 495 5.04 -6.90 -2.98
N ARG A 496 5.77 -7.97 -2.62
CA ARG A 496 7.25 -8.01 -2.71
C ARG A 496 7.78 -8.34 -4.10
N ASN A 497 7.00 -9.02 -4.95
CA ASN A 497 7.33 -9.33 -6.35
C ASN A 497 7.20 -8.07 -7.25
N THR A 498 7.99 -7.06 -6.95
CA THR A 498 7.95 -5.73 -7.58
C THR A 498 9.36 -5.18 -7.84
N MET A 499 9.46 -4.14 -8.66
CA MET A 499 10.71 -3.42 -8.87
C MET A 499 11.10 -2.52 -7.69
N PHE A 500 10.15 -1.81 -7.08
CA PHE A 500 10.38 -0.94 -5.92
C PHE A 500 9.34 -1.24 -4.83
N PHE A 501 9.82 -1.61 -3.64
CA PHE A 501 8.96 -2.03 -2.53
C PHE A 501 9.21 -1.20 -1.27
N ALA A 502 8.14 -0.78 -0.60
CA ALA A 502 8.21 -0.28 0.77
C ALA A 502 7.00 -0.73 1.61
N GLU A 503 7.25 -1.11 2.86
CA GLU A 503 6.22 -1.49 3.84
C GLU A 503 6.46 -0.76 5.16
N ARG A 504 5.49 0.03 5.60
CA ARG A 504 5.57 0.85 6.83
C ARG A 504 6.77 1.78 6.90
N GLU A 505 7.11 2.35 5.75
CA GLU A 505 8.14 3.37 5.61
C GLU A 505 7.51 4.74 5.34
N GLU A 506 8.25 5.82 5.60
CA GLU A 506 7.73 7.19 5.43
C GLU A 506 8.73 8.16 4.80
N ASN A 507 8.22 9.21 4.15
CA ASN A 507 9.04 10.27 3.52
C ASN A 507 9.97 9.72 2.43
N ILE A 508 9.37 9.00 1.49
CA ILE A 508 10.03 8.41 0.32
C ILE A 508 9.73 9.30 -0.89
N LYS A 509 10.75 9.58 -1.69
CA LYS A 509 10.59 10.35 -2.92
C LYS A 509 11.32 9.66 -4.05
N ILE A 510 10.68 9.56 -5.21
CA ILE A 510 11.27 9.09 -6.45
C ILE A 510 11.02 10.18 -7.47
N PHE A 511 12.04 10.94 -7.81
CA PHE A 511 11.86 12.17 -8.58
C PHE A 511 12.93 12.37 -9.64
N GLY A 512 12.60 13.19 -10.64
CA GLY A 512 13.50 13.61 -11.71
C GLY A 512 12.88 13.36 -13.09
N ASN A 513 13.66 13.58 -14.13
CA ASN A 513 13.22 13.55 -15.52
C ASN A 513 13.92 12.46 -16.35
N GLY A 514 14.52 11.46 -15.68
CA GLY A 514 15.05 10.27 -16.32
C GLY A 514 13.99 9.24 -16.69
N ARG A 515 14.44 8.00 -16.95
CA ARG A 515 13.57 6.90 -17.36
C ARG A 515 13.52 5.76 -16.35
N ILE A 516 12.33 5.22 -16.12
CA ILE A 516 12.12 3.96 -15.41
C ILE A 516 11.36 3.01 -16.34
N THR A 517 11.90 1.83 -16.58
CA THR A 517 11.32 0.87 -17.53
C THR A 517 11.29 -0.53 -16.95
N GLY A 518 10.17 -1.23 -17.13
CA GLY A 518 10.09 -2.66 -16.82
C GLY A 518 10.77 -3.55 -17.86
N ASP A 519 11.16 -3.03 -19.03
CA ASP A 519 11.94 -3.73 -20.08
C ASP A 519 11.37 -5.12 -20.41
N SER A 520 10.04 -5.24 -20.44
CA SER A 520 9.27 -6.49 -20.64
C SER A 520 9.50 -7.58 -19.58
N ASN A 521 10.13 -7.25 -18.45
CA ASN A 521 10.36 -8.15 -17.32
C ASN A 521 9.25 -8.07 -16.25
N LEU A 522 8.36 -7.08 -16.35
CA LEU A 522 7.16 -6.95 -15.52
C LEU A 522 5.95 -7.45 -16.29
N VAL A 523 5.24 -8.41 -15.72
CA VAL A 523 4.10 -9.10 -16.37
C VAL A 523 2.84 -8.26 -16.29
N THR A 524 2.03 -8.27 -17.35
CA THR A 524 0.77 -7.51 -17.45
C THR A 524 -0.49 -8.37 -17.34
N GLY A 525 -0.37 -9.71 -17.30
CA GLY A 525 -1.51 -10.64 -17.35
C GLY A 525 -2.03 -11.10 -15.98
N ASP A 526 -3.31 -11.48 -15.93
CA ASP A 526 -4.03 -11.95 -14.73
C ASP A 526 -3.48 -13.23 -14.10
N LYS A 527 -2.79 -14.05 -14.89
CA LYS A 527 -2.29 -15.38 -14.46
C LYS A 527 -0.81 -15.35 -14.07
N VAL A 528 -0.29 -14.20 -13.64
CA VAL A 528 1.14 -14.03 -13.35
C VAL A 528 1.69 -15.07 -12.38
N MET A 529 0.91 -15.49 -11.37
CA MET A 529 1.35 -16.49 -10.40
C MET A 529 1.49 -17.91 -10.98
N ASN A 530 0.98 -18.16 -12.18
CA ASN A 530 1.22 -19.42 -12.91
C ASN A 530 2.57 -19.43 -13.66
N ASN A 531 3.26 -18.29 -13.74
CA ASN A 531 4.57 -18.24 -14.36
C ASN A 531 5.63 -18.92 -13.49
N ALA A 532 6.76 -19.24 -14.11
CA ALA A 532 7.97 -19.64 -13.40
C ALA A 532 8.36 -18.56 -12.35
N PRO A 533 8.90 -18.94 -11.17
CA PRO A 533 9.13 -18.04 -10.05
C PRO A 533 9.83 -16.72 -10.40
N GLU A 534 10.82 -16.76 -11.29
CA GLU A 534 11.61 -15.61 -11.73
C GLU A 534 10.85 -14.62 -12.63
N LYS A 535 9.63 -14.98 -13.07
CA LYS A 535 8.75 -14.22 -13.97
C LYS A 535 7.41 -13.88 -13.33
N ARG A 536 7.36 -13.79 -11.99
CA ARG A 536 6.15 -13.46 -11.24
C ARG A 536 6.00 -11.98 -10.91
N ALA A 537 7.00 -11.15 -11.22
CA ALA A 537 6.91 -9.72 -10.96
C ALA A 537 5.91 -9.04 -11.91
N ASP A 538 4.96 -8.29 -11.37
CA ASP A 538 3.91 -7.63 -12.12
C ASP A 538 3.69 -6.16 -11.73
N LYS A 539 4.56 -5.60 -10.88
CA LYS A 539 4.43 -4.21 -10.41
C LYS A 539 5.74 -3.45 -10.48
N MET A 540 5.68 -2.18 -10.85
CA MET A 540 6.85 -1.30 -10.79
C MET A 540 7.04 -0.71 -9.39
N PHE A 541 6.00 -0.13 -8.79
CA PHE A 541 6.02 0.43 -7.44
C PHE A 541 4.96 -0.21 -6.57
N THR A 542 5.36 -0.60 -5.36
CA THR A 542 4.46 -1.09 -4.34
C THR A 542 4.70 -0.38 -3.01
N PHE A 543 3.66 0.29 -2.49
CA PHE A 543 3.69 0.92 -1.17
C PHE A 543 2.58 0.38 -0.27
N LYS A 544 2.98 -0.32 0.78
CA LYS A 544 2.06 -0.89 1.77
C LYS A 544 2.17 -0.16 3.10
N LEU A 545 1.08 0.48 3.54
CA LEU A 545 1.03 1.20 4.82
C LEU A 545 2.12 2.28 4.98
N CYS A 546 2.51 2.91 3.87
CA CYS A 546 3.53 3.95 3.84
C CYS A 546 2.92 5.34 4.02
N LYS A 547 3.75 6.33 4.35
CA LYS A 547 3.32 7.73 4.51
C LYS A 547 4.22 8.71 3.81
N ASN A 548 3.65 9.79 3.26
CA ASN A 548 4.41 10.86 2.60
C ASN A 548 5.31 10.30 1.48
N VAL A 549 4.66 9.84 0.41
CA VAL A 549 5.30 9.22 -0.76
C VAL A 549 5.15 10.15 -1.96
N GLU A 550 6.22 10.29 -2.74
CA GLU A 550 6.22 11.05 -3.98
C GLU A 550 6.80 10.24 -5.15
N ILE A 551 6.11 10.26 -6.28
CA ILE A 551 6.64 9.80 -7.59
C ILE A 551 6.37 10.88 -8.61
N GLY A 552 7.41 11.48 -9.19
CA GLY A 552 7.15 12.48 -10.21
C GLY A 552 8.33 13.13 -10.89
N GLY A 553 8.00 13.96 -11.88
CA GLY A 553 8.94 14.87 -12.52
C GLY A 553 9.36 16.04 -11.63
N TYR A 554 9.92 17.08 -12.24
CA TYR A 554 10.09 18.37 -11.59
C TYR A 554 8.76 19.13 -11.61
N ASN A 555 8.21 19.41 -10.42
CA ASN A 555 7.03 20.27 -10.32
C ASN A 555 7.41 21.71 -10.68
N ILE A 556 6.86 22.21 -11.78
CA ILE A 556 7.05 23.59 -12.26
C ILE A 556 5.83 24.48 -12.00
N ASP A 557 4.87 24.01 -11.17
CA ASP A 557 3.65 24.70 -10.78
C ASP A 557 2.76 25.17 -11.95
N LYS A 558 2.82 24.45 -13.07
CA LYS A 558 1.95 24.68 -14.24
C LYS A 558 0.95 23.54 -14.42
N ASP A 559 -0.20 23.86 -15.00
CA ASP A 559 -1.21 22.87 -15.38
C ASP A 559 -0.89 22.29 -16.76
N LEU A 560 -0.96 20.96 -16.87
CA LEU A 560 -0.82 20.23 -18.12
C LEU A 560 -2.11 20.31 -18.94
N TRP A 561 -1.98 20.49 -20.25
CA TRP A 561 -3.07 20.43 -21.21
C TRP A 561 -2.66 19.70 -22.49
N TYR A 562 -3.59 19.58 -23.42
CA TYR A 562 -3.43 18.78 -24.62
C TYR A 562 -3.69 19.59 -25.90
N ASN A 563 -2.83 19.44 -26.90
CA ASN A 563 -3.01 20.04 -28.22
C ASN A 563 -3.42 18.96 -29.24
N PRO A 564 -4.70 18.91 -29.65
CA PRO A 564 -5.19 17.92 -30.60
C PRO A 564 -4.56 18.02 -31.99
N SER A 565 -4.08 19.19 -32.39
CA SER A 565 -3.47 19.39 -33.72
C SER A 565 -2.08 18.78 -33.82
N THR A 566 -1.35 18.68 -32.70
CA THR A 566 -0.01 18.09 -32.66
C THR A 566 0.03 16.70 -32.02
N ASP A 567 -1.08 16.23 -31.43
CA ASP A 567 -1.14 15.00 -30.62
C ASP A 567 -0.17 15.00 -29.42
N GLU A 568 0.05 16.16 -28.83
CA GLU A 568 1.03 16.29 -27.75
C GLU A 568 0.52 17.12 -26.57
N PRO A 569 0.93 16.79 -25.34
CA PRO A 569 0.64 17.59 -24.17
C PRO A 569 1.55 18.82 -24.14
N TYR A 570 1.12 19.84 -23.41
CA TYR A 570 1.91 21.04 -23.13
C TYR A 570 1.50 21.65 -21.79
N TYR A 571 2.39 22.39 -21.15
CA TYR A 571 2.05 23.17 -19.98
C TYR A 571 1.44 24.52 -20.40
N LEU A 572 0.31 24.91 -19.81
CA LEU A 572 -0.36 26.16 -20.13
C LEU A 572 0.59 27.37 -19.93
N ASN A 573 0.45 28.37 -20.81
CA ASN A 573 1.27 29.60 -20.88
C ASN A 573 2.75 29.40 -21.28
N ASP A 574 3.11 28.25 -21.87
CA ASP A 574 4.42 28.01 -22.48
C ASP A 574 4.27 27.62 -23.95
N LYS A 575 5.17 28.10 -24.82
CA LYS A 575 5.13 27.85 -26.27
C LYS A 575 6.18 26.84 -26.76
N ASN A 576 7.09 26.35 -25.89
CA ASN A 576 8.12 25.38 -26.28
C ASN A 576 8.28 24.19 -25.30
N GLU A 577 8.19 23.01 -25.90
CA GLU A 577 8.92 21.75 -25.70
C GLU A 577 8.73 20.93 -24.39
N MET A 578 7.73 20.04 -24.51
CA MET A 578 7.50 18.72 -23.93
C MET A 578 8.59 18.02 -23.07
N LEU A 579 8.07 17.25 -22.09
CA LEU A 579 8.68 16.09 -21.39
C LEU A 579 9.97 16.31 -20.59
N ASP A 580 10.76 17.35 -20.84
CA ASP A 580 12.03 17.54 -20.13
C ASP A 580 11.87 17.64 -18.60
N ASN A 581 10.68 17.99 -18.10
CA ASN A 581 10.39 18.01 -16.67
C ASN A 581 9.74 16.71 -16.16
N MET A 582 9.21 15.87 -17.05
CA MET A 582 8.38 14.75 -16.65
C MET A 582 9.24 13.50 -16.43
N LEU A 583 8.88 12.71 -15.41
CA LEU A 583 9.47 11.39 -15.22
C LEU A 583 8.92 10.45 -16.30
N TYR A 584 9.80 9.86 -17.11
CA TYR A 584 9.39 8.93 -18.16
C TYR A 584 9.29 7.50 -17.62
N ILE A 585 8.10 6.92 -17.70
CA ILE A 585 7.80 5.55 -17.28
C ILE A 585 7.26 4.75 -18.48
N ASP A 586 7.76 3.53 -18.67
CA ASP A 586 7.17 2.59 -19.62
C ASP A 586 7.31 1.14 -19.13
N GLN A 587 6.54 0.23 -19.73
CA GLN A 587 6.64 -1.21 -19.43
C GLN A 587 6.40 -1.56 -17.95
N GLY A 588 5.58 -0.78 -17.22
CA GLY A 588 5.40 -0.89 -15.77
C GLY A 588 4.66 -2.12 -15.24
N GLY A 589 4.27 -3.06 -16.09
CA GLY A 589 3.61 -4.31 -15.68
C GLY A 589 2.10 -4.17 -15.51
N HIS A 590 1.53 -5.05 -14.68
CA HIS A 590 0.11 -5.11 -14.34
C HIS A 590 -0.32 -3.84 -13.58
N PHE A 591 0.50 -3.39 -12.63
CA PHE A 591 0.31 -2.11 -11.94
C PHE A 591 1.61 -1.33 -12.01
N VAL A 592 1.60 -0.12 -12.60
CA VAL A 592 2.76 0.76 -12.45
C VAL A 592 2.90 1.10 -10.97
N LEU A 593 1.84 1.54 -10.31
CA LEU A 593 1.80 1.73 -8.86
C LEU A 593 0.63 0.96 -8.27
N LEU A 594 0.93 0.14 -7.26
CA LEU A 594 -0.04 -0.34 -6.29
C LEU A 594 0.28 0.25 -4.91
N ALA A 595 -0.55 1.17 -4.44
CA ALA A 595 -0.50 1.68 -3.09
C ALA A 595 -1.68 1.13 -2.26
N THR A 596 -1.38 0.48 -1.14
CA THR A 596 -2.39 -0.12 -0.27
C THR A 596 -2.23 0.39 1.15
N GLY A 597 -3.29 1.00 1.70
CA GLY A 597 -3.28 1.54 3.07
C GLY A 597 -2.28 2.66 3.30
N SER A 598 -1.74 3.24 2.22
CA SER A 598 -0.73 4.28 2.28
C SER A 598 -1.39 5.66 2.24
N ASP A 599 -0.87 6.61 3.01
CA ASP A 599 -1.48 7.93 3.16
C ASP A 599 -0.51 9.05 2.79
N SER A 600 -1.03 10.19 2.32
CA SER A 600 -0.21 11.29 1.80
C SER A 600 0.66 10.80 0.64
N ILE A 601 0.05 10.63 -0.54
CA ILE A 601 0.73 10.19 -1.77
C ILE A 601 0.62 11.30 -2.82
N ASN A 602 1.74 11.67 -3.42
CA ASN A 602 1.81 12.65 -4.50
C ASN A 602 2.39 12.01 -5.76
N VAL A 603 1.56 11.77 -6.77
CA VAL A 603 2.02 11.36 -8.11
C VAL A 603 1.84 12.51 -9.08
N HIS A 604 2.91 12.95 -9.73
CA HIS A 604 2.82 14.14 -10.58
C HIS A 604 3.85 14.22 -11.70
N ASP A 605 3.51 14.95 -12.77
CA ASP A 605 4.41 15.25 -13.89
C ASP A 605 5.05 13.96 -14.43
N THR A 606 4.22 12.97 -14.75
CA THR A 606 4.65 11.65 -15.24
C THR A 606 4.14 11.37 -16.64
N TYR A 607 5.03 10.83 -17.47
CA TYR A 607 4.74 10.44 -18.84
C TYR A 607 4.81 8.93 -18.99
N PHE A 608 3.72 8.34 -19.48
CA PHE A 608 3.64 6.93 -19.83
C PHE A 608 3.70 6.76 -21.35
N GLY A 609 4.85 6.30 -21.85
CA GLY A 609 5.10 6.13 -23.29
C GLY A 609 4.37 4.93 -23.89
N LYS A 610 4.59 4.61 -25.17
CA LYS A 610 4.10 3.39 -25.84
C LYS A 610 5.25 2.72 -26.58
N ALA A 611 6.18 2.11 -25.84
CA ALA A 611 7.36 1.46 -26.43
C ALA A 611 7.00 0.16 -27.16
N GLU A 612 6.14 -0.68 -26.56
CA GLU A 612 5.68 -1.97 -27.08
C GLU A 612 4.21 -2.22 -26.67
N VAL A 613 3.56 -3.25 -27.22
CA VAL A 613 2.14 -3.58 -26.91
C VAL A 613 1.92 -3.98 -25.43
N GLY A 614 2.97 -4.46 -24.76
CA GLY A 614 3.00 -4.87 -23.35
C GLY A 614 3.44 -3.74 -22.40
N ASN A 615 2.91 -2.53 -22.57
CA ASN A 615 3.42 -1.34 -21.90
C ASN A 615 2.99 -1.24 -20.42
N SER A 616 1.76 -0.89 -20.11
CA SER A 616 1.29 -0.83 -18.71
C SER A 616 -0.18 -1.11 -18.70
N ARG A 617 -0.63 -1.90 -17.73
CA ARG A 617 -2.04 -2.22 -17.59
C ARG A 617 -2.75 -1.13 -16.82
N ASP A 618 -2.73 -1.16 -15.49
CA ASP A 618 -3.15 -0.05 -14.66
C ASP A 618 -1.96 0.85 -14.34
N ILE A 619 -2.18 2.17 -14.29
CA ILE A 619 -1.12 3.13 -13.98
C ILE A 619 -1.09 3.40 -12.47
N TYR A 620 -2.10 4.07 -11.91
CA TYR A 620 -2.09 4.42 -10.50
C TYR A 620 -3.27 3.81 -9.74
N ASP A 621 -3.00 2.78 -8.95
CA ASP A 621 -3.97 2.11 -8.08
C ASP A 621 -3.79 2.51 -6.62
N PHE A 622 -4.84 3.10 -6.06
CA PHE A 622 -4.90 3.54 -4.67
C PHE A 622 -5.97 2.74 -3.90
N MET A 623 -5.54 1.75 -3.12
CA MET A 623 -6.41 0.88 -2.33
C MET A 623 -6.43 1.31 -0.85
N GLY A 624 -7.58 1.79 -0.37
CA GLY A 624 -7.74 2.21 1.02
C GLY A 624 -6.74 3.31 1.43
N CYS A 625 -6.41 4.22 0.51
CA CYS A 625 -5.45 5.31 0.73
C CYS A 625 -6.17 6.59 1.14
N SER A 626 -5.48 7.50 1.83
CA SER A 626 -6.01 8.83 2.16
C SER A 626 -5.03 9.95 1.82
N HIS A 627 -5.55 11.14 1.50
CA HIS A 627 -4.74 12.32 1.14
C HIS A 627 -3.86 12.07 -0.09
N VAL A 628 -4.49 11.81 -1.23
CA VAL A 628 -3.79 11.50 -2.48
C VAL A 628 -3.91 12.67 -3.46
N ILE A 629 -2.77 13.04 -4.06
CA ILE A 629 -2.68 13.97 -5.18
C ILE A 629 -2.21 13.20 -6.41
N ALA A 630 -2.97 13.27 -7.49
CA ALA A 630 -2.59 12.80 -8.81
C ALA A 630 -2.72 13.97 -9.81
N LYS A 631 -1.61 14.50 -10.30
CA LYS A 631 -1.61 15.75 -11.10
C LYS A 631 -0.70 15.67 -12.33
N ASN A 632 -1.10 16.27 -13.44
CA ASN A 632 -0.23 16.42 -14.64
C ASN A 632 0.29 15.06 -15.14
N ILE A 633 -0.64 14.15 -15.43
CA ILE A 633 -0.32 12.79 -15.90
C ILE A 633 -0.66 12.70 -17.38
N TYR A 634 0.30 12.25 -18.18
CA TYR A 634 0.09 11.96 -19.59
C TYR A 634 0.33 10.49 -19.89
N SER A 635 -0.70 9.78 -20.34
CA SER A 635 -0.59 8.42 -20.85
C SER A 635 -0.79 8.38 -22.35
N LYS A 636 0.25 8.00 -23.11
CA LYS A 636 0.12 7.82 -24.57
C LYS A 636 -0.84 6.68 -24.88
N VAL A 637 -0.73 5.57 -24.14
CA VAL A 637 -1.74 4.50 -24.04
C VAL A 637 -1.51 3.58 -22.83
N SER A 638 -2.59 3.15 -22.16
CA SER A 638 -2.59 2.02 -21.20
C SER A 638 -3.60 0.93 -21.61
N SER A 639 -3.45 -0.29 -21.08
CA SER A 639 -4.43 -1.35 -21.37
C SER A 639 -5.63 -1.34 -20.42
N ASP A 640 -5.51 -0.70 -19.27
CA ASP A 640 -6.52 -0.64 -18.23
C ASP A 640 -6.47 0.76 -17.57
N ASP A 641 -6.80 0.90 -16.29
CA ASP A 641 -7.13 2.19 -15.69
C ASP A 641 -5.93 3.14 -15.52
N ILE A 642 -6.13 4.45 -15.73
CA ILE A 642 -5.06 5.44 -15.53
C ILE A 642 -5.01 5.90 -14.07
N VAL A 643 -6.14 6.36 -13.53
CA VAL A 643 -6.26 6.69 -12.10
C VAL A 643 -7.40 5.88 -11.52
N LYS A 644 -7.05 4.94 -10.64
CA LYS A 644 -7.98 4.03 -9.99
C LYS A 644 -7.95 4.19 -8.48
N LEU A 645 -9.13 4.37 -7.92
CA LEU A 645 -9.38 4.40 -6.47
C LEU A 645 -10.18 3.17 -6.09
N GLY A 646 -9.83 2.55 -4.97
CA GLY A 646 -10.55 1.39 -4.47
C GLY A 646 -10.34 1.17 -2.99
N SER A 647 -10.96 0.12 -2.48
CA SER A 647 -10.78 -0.38 -1.12
C SER A 647 -10.91 -1.89 -1.17
N ASP A 648 -9.97 -2.60 -0.57
CA ASP A 648 -9.92 -4.07 -0.61
C ASP A 648 -9.54 -4.66 0.75
N CYS A 649 -9.37 -5.99 0.78
CA CYS A 649 -9.08 -6.75 1.99
C CYS A 649 -7.59 -7.14 2.11
N SER A 650 -6.70 -6.63 1.25
CA SER A 650 -5.31 -7.11 1.11
C SER A 650 -4.42 -6.87 2.33
N LEU A 651 -4.81 -5.95 3.21
CA LEU A 651 -4.17 -5.72 4.51
C LEU A 651 -4.58 -6.74 5.58
N GLY A 652 -5.48 -7.67 5.25
CA GLY A 652 -6.22 -8.52 6.20
C GLY A 652 -7.37 -7.80 6.90
N PHE A 653 -7.63 -6.56 6.51
CA PHE A 653 -8.74 -5.74 6.96
C PHE A 653 -9.06 -4.66 5.93
N THR A 654 -10.24 -4.09 6.04
CA THR A 654 -10.73 -3.01 5.18
C THR A 654 -10.60 -1.66 5.91
N ARG A 655 -10.39 -0.58 5.16
CA ARG A 655 -10.37 0.79 5.67
C ARG A 655 -10.91 1.76 4.62
N PRO A 656 -11.53 2.87 5.02
CA PRO A 656 -12.05 3.86 4.09
C PRO A 656 -10.92 4.56 3.32
N ALA A 657 -11.21 4.94 2.09
CA ALA A 657 -10.38 5.78 1.24
C ALA A 657 -10.98 7.20 1.17
N LYS A 658 -10.17 8.24 1.33
CA LYS A 658 -10.69 9.62 1.30
C LYS A 658 -9.68 10.72 0.94
N ASP A 659 -10.20 11.90 0.65
CA ASP A 659 -9.43 13.12 0.42
C ASP A 659 -8.50 13.01 -0.79
N TYR A 660 -9.10 12.92 -1.98
CA TYR A 660 -8.40 12.78 -3.25
C TYR A 660 -8.48 14.05 -4.09
N MET A 661 -7.35 14.46 -4.65
CA MET A 661 -7.24 15.51 -5.66
C MET A 661 -6.66 14.93 -6.95
N VAL A 662 -7.47 14.87 -8.00
CA VAL A 662 -7.08 14.38 -9.34
C VAL A 662 -7.21 15.52 -10.33
N ARG A 663 -6.15 15.85 -11.07
CA ARG A 663 -6.18 17.04 -11.93
C ARG A 663 -5.25 16.94 -13.13
N ASN A 664 -5.69 17.47 -14.28
CA ASN A 664 -4.87 17.56 -15.50
C ASN A 664 -4.39 16.16 -15.95
N ILE A 665 -5.35 15.25 -16.12
CA ILE A 665 -5.09 13.87 -16.55
C ILE A 665 -5.44 13.76 -18.04
N ILE A 666 -4.45 13.39 -18.86
CA ILE A 666 -4.59 13.25 -20.30
C ILE A 666 -4.26 11.80 -20.66
N GLY A 667 -5.16 11.09 -21.33
CA GLY A 667 -4.85 9.68 -21.62
C GLY A 667 -5.73 8.98 -22.65
N ASP A 668 -5.10 8.03 -23.34
CA ASP A 668 -5.73 6.99 -24.15
C ASP A 668 -5.64 5.67 -23.37
N THR A 669 -6.72 4.91 -23.25
CA THR A 669 -6.75 3.68 -22.44
C THR A 669 -7.73 2.67 -23.02
N ASN A 670 -7.47 1.38 -22.88
CA ASN A 670 -8.49 0.39 -23.20
C ASN A 670 -9.59 0.26 -22.13
N CYS A 671 -9.35 0.61 -20.85
CA CYS A 671 -10.40 0.65 -19.84
C CYS A 671 -10.80 2.08 -19.50
N ASN A 672 -10.41 2.61 -18.34
CA ASN A 672 -10.91 3.89 -17.85
C ASN A 672 -9.82 4.92 -17.62
N LEU A 673 -10.12 6.20 -17.92
CA LEU A 673 -9.21 7.27 -17.53
C LEU A 673 -9.31 7.51 -16.02
N PHE A 674 -10.53 7.49 -15.48
CA PHE A 674 -10.77 7.54 -14.04
C PHE A 674 -11.76 6.45 -13.62
N GLN A 675 -11.41 5.67 -12.60
CA GLN A 675 -12.25 4.62 -12.03
C GLN A 675 -12.28 4.71 -10.50
N ILE A 676 -13.47 4.56 -9.93
CA ILE A 676 -13.67 4.09 -8.55
C ILE A 676 -14.15 2.64 -8.60
N GLY A 677 -13.42 1.71 -7.98
CA GLY A 677 -13.71 0.28 -7.97
C GLY A 677 -12.90 -0.54 -8.99
N SER A 678 -13.25 -1.80 -9.29
CA SER A 678 -14.42 -2.53 -8.81
C SER A 678 -14.34 -2.93 -7.33
N GLU A 679 -13.12 -3.02 -6.78
CA GLU A 679 -12.83 -3.24 -5.36
C GLU A 679 -13.35 -2.07 -4.52
N THR A 680 -14.43 -2.31 -3.77
CA THR A 680 -15.13 -1.28 -2.97
C THR A 680 -15.52 -1.83 -1.60
N ALA A 681 -14.58 -2.53 -0.97
CA ALA A 681 -14.80 -3.24 0.29
C ALA A 681 -15.03 -2.30 1.49
N ASP A 682 -14.53 -1.06 1.40
CA ASP A 682 -14.80 0.04 2.33
C ASP A 682 -15.25 1.34 1.65
N ASP A 683 -15.65 2.35 2.44
CA ASP A 683 -16.13 3.64 1.94
C ASP A 683 -15.07 4.37 1.14
N ILE A 684 -15.51 5.09 0.10
CA ILE A 684 -14.65 5.93 -0.74
C ILE A 684 -15.31 7.29 -0.84
N GLN A 685 -14.66 8.33 -0.34
CA GLN A 685 -15.31 9.64 -0.23
C GLN A 685 -14.40 10.84 -0.47
N ASP A 686 -15.01 11.97 -0.79
CA ASP A 686 -14.35 13.27 -0.89
C ASP A 686 -13.27 13.27 -1.98
N VAL A 687 -13.72 13.05 -3.22
CA VAL A 687 -12.88 12.95 -4.41
C VAL A 687 -13.17 14.12 -5.34
N TYR A 688 -12.12 14.88 -5.65
CA TYR A 688 -12.19 16.06 -6.49
C TYR A 688 -11.38 15.81 -7.77
N ILE A 689 -12.05 15.82 -8.91
CA ILE A 689 -11.47 15.60 -10.24
C ILE A 689 -11.72 16.85 -11.08
N ASP A 690 -10.71 17.51 -11.63
CA ASP A 690 -10.92 18.59 -12.61
C ASP A 690 -9.93 18.49 -13.79
N ASN A 691 -10.28 19.09 -14.93
CA ASN A 691 -9.44 19.16 -16.12
C ASN A 691 -8.97 17.77 -16.62
N ILE A 692 -9.90 16.90 -17.00
CA ILE A 692 -9.55 15.62 -17.64
C ILE A 692 -9.69 15.69 -19.16
N TYR A 693 -8.85 14.94 -19.86
CA TYR A 693 -8.82 14.86 -21.32
C TYR A 693 -8.70 13.40 -21.76
N VAL A 694 -9.83 12.74 -22.01
CA VAL A 694 -9.87 11.36 -22.51
C VAL A 694 -9.65 11.38 -24.02
N LEU A 695 -8.53 10.82 -24.47
CA LEU A 695 -8.15 10.69 -25.88
C LEU A 695 -8.79 9.47 -26.54
N GLY A 696 -9.16 8.47 -25.75
CA GLY A 696 -9.83 7.25 -26.19
C GLY A 696 -10.03 6.30 -25.02
N SER A 697 -11.17 5.62 -24.97
CA SER A 697 -11.51 4.63 -23.95
C SER A 697 -12.41 3.53 -24.51
N ASN A 698 -12.01 2.26 -24.40
CA ASN A 698 -12.85 1.14 -24.85
C ASN A 698 -13.83 0.62 -23.77
N LYS A 699 -13.69 1.05 -22.51
CA LYS A 699 -14.63 0.78 -21.42
C LYS A 699 -15.41 2.03 -21.05
N ALA A 700 -14.87 2.92 -20.20
CA ALA A 700 -15.52 4.18 -19.89
C ALA A 700 -14.54 5.36 -19.66
N GLY A 701 -14.99 6.59 -19.90
CA GLY A 701 -14.17 7.78 -19.64
C GLY A 701 -14.03 8.05 -18.14
N PHE A 702 -15.17 8.09 -17.47
CA PHE A 702 -15.30 8.26 -16.02
C PHE A 702 -16.23 7.19 -15.46
N SER A 703 -15.75 6.43 -14.48
CA SER A 703 -16.47 5.26 -13.98
C SER A 703 -16.47 5.16 -12.46
N ILE A 704 -17.60 4.71 -11.93
CA ILE A 704 -17.79 4.33 -10.53
C ILE A 704 -18.49 2.98 -10.54
N SER A 705 -17.87 1.96 -9.96
CA SER A 705 -18.45 0.62 -9.87
C SER A 705 -18.37 0.14 -8.44
N THR A 706 -19.48 0.24 -7.72
CA THR A 706 -19.58 -0.25 -6.35
C THR A 706 -20.09 -1.68 -6.36
N ASN A 707 -19.28 -2.61 -5.89
CA ASN A 707 -19.56 -4.03 -5.96
C ASN A 707 -19.48 -4.71 -4.59
N ASP A 708 -18.68 -4.18 -3.66
CA ASP A 708 -18.30 -4.90 -2.43
C ASP A 708 -18.84 -4.26 -1.15
N GLY A 709 -19.84 -3.38 -1.26
CA GLY A 709 -20.59 -2.88 -0.11
C GLY A 709 -20.18 -1.52 0.47
N GLY A 710 -19.13 -0.92 -0.06
CA GLY A 710 -18.70 0.44 0.28
C GLY A 710 -19.74 1.50 -0.07
N HIS A 711 -19.71 2.60 0.68
CA HIS A 711 -20.42 3.82 0.34
C HIS A 711 -19.48 4.76 -0.43
N VAL A 712 -19.76 4.96 -1.72
CA VAL A 712 -19.06 5.94 -2.55
C VAL A 712 -19.83 7.26 -2.51
N LYS A 713 -19.22 8.34 -1.99
CA LYS A 713 -19.92 9.63 -1.89
C LYS A 713 -19.04 10.85 -2.05
N ASN A 714 -19.66 11.98 -2.36
CA ASN A 714 -18.99 13.28 -2.49
C ASN A 714 -17.93 13.26 -3.59
N ILE A 715 -18.36 12.94 -4.81
CA ILE A 715 -17.49 12.86 -5.99
C ILE A 715 -17.82 14.04 -6.91
N TYR A 716 -16.80 14.81 -7.26
CA TYR A 716 -16.97 16.05 -8.03
C TYR A 716 -16.08 16.03 -9.26
N LEU A 717 -16.68 16.19 -10.45
CA LEU A 717 -15.97 16.32 -11.72
C LEU A 717 -16.15 17.72 -12.31
N ASN A 718 -15.02 18.38 -12.58
CA ASN A 718 -14.88 19.69 -13.21
C ASN A 718 -15.66 20.82 -12.52
N THR A 719 -15.59 20.83 -11.19
CA THR A 719 -16.23 21.81 -10.30
C THR A 719 -15.26 22.90 -9.80
N GLY A 720 -13.97 22.77 -10.11
CA GLY A 720 -12.92 23.73 -9.72
C GLY A 720 -12.44 23.59 -8.28
N ARG A 721 -12.70 22.45 -7.65
CA ARG A 721 -12.28 22.16 -6.27
C ARG A 721 -10.78 21.85 -6.15
N THR A 722 -10.14 21.45 -7.25
CA THR A 722 -8.69 21.20 -7.32
C THR A 722 -7.89 22.41 -7.82
N GLY A 723 -8.57 23.49 -8.23
CA GLY A 723 -7.96 24.67 -8.85
C GLY A 723 -8.77 25.19 -10.03
N LEU A 724 -8.24 26.21 -10.73
CA LEU A 724 -8.93 26.91 -11.81
C LEU A 724 -9.31 25.98 -12.98
N VAL A 725 -10.59 25.82 -13.29
CA VAL A 725 -11.01 25.09 -14.50
C VAL A 725 -10.74 25.98 -15.71
N HIS A 726 -9.76 25.62 -16.54
CA HIS A 726 -9.40 26.41 -17.72
C HIS A 726 -10.45 26.25 -18.81
N HIS A 727 -10.87 25.01 -19.06
CA HIS A 727 -11.76 24.60 -20.15
C HIS A 727 -12.69 23.46 -19.69
N PRO A 728 -13.77 23.15 -20.45
CA PRO A 728 -14.53 21.93 -20.21
C PRO A 728 -13.62 20.70 -20.26
N SER A 729 -13.84 19.74 -19.37
CA SER A 729 -13.23 18.41 -19.49
C SER A 729 -13.66 17.80 -20.82
N LYS A 730 -12.76 17.05 -21.47
CA LYS A 730 -13.00 16.50 -22.81
C LYS A 730 -13.02 14.99 -22.79
N MET A 731 -13.97 14.39 -23.51
CA MET A 731 -13.98 12.95 -23.78
C MET A 731 -14.16 12.69 -25.28
N PHE A 732 -13.17 12.03 -25.88
CA PHE A 732 -13.19 11.58 -27.27
C PHE A 732 -13.12 10.06 -27.32
N ARG A 733 -13.71 9.45 -28.35
CA ARG A 733 -13.48 8.03 -28.69
C ARG A 733 -13.67 7.11 -27.49
N THR A 734 -14.68 7.44 -26.71
CA THR A 734 -14.98 6.84 -25.41
C THR A 734 -16.26 6.05 -25.54
N ARG A 735 -16.20 4.74 -25.29
CA ARG A 735 -17.35 3.85 -25.42
C ARG A 735 -18.51 4.28 -24.54
N ALA A 736 -18.31 4.31 -23.22
CA ALA A 736 -19.27 4.84 -22.26
C ALA A 736 -18.67 6.09 -21.61
N PRO A 737 -19.14 7.31 -21.92
CA PRO A 737 -18.59 8.52 -21.31
C PRO A 737 -18.67 8.49 -19.78
N PHE A 738 -19.81 8.03 -19.25
CA PHE A 738 -20.04 7.79 -17.84
C PHE A 738 -20.57 6.38 -17.61
N PHE A 739 -19.97 5.65 -16.67
CA PHE A 739 -20.47 4.35 -16.21
C PHE A 739 -20.50 4.32 -14.68
N ILE A 740 -21.68 4.54 -14.09
CA ILE A 740 -21.89 4.53 -12.65
C ILE A 740 -22.83 3.38 -12.33
N SER A 741 -22.34 2.37 -11.60
CA SER A 741 -23.10 1.16 -11.30
C SER A 741 -22.94 0.65 -9.88
N ILE A 742 -23.99 -0.01 -9.40
CA ILE A 742 -23.97 -0.87 -8.20
C ILE A 742 -24.16 -2.32 -8.67
N SER A 743 -23.40 -3.26 -8.11
CA SER A 743 -23.61 -4.69 -8.33
C SER A 743 -23.74 -5.48 -7.03
N ASN A 744 -24.46 -6.59 -7.10
CA ASN A 744 -24.57 -7.53 -5.99
C ASN A 744 -23.40 -8.53 -6.01
N ARG A 745 -22.22 -8.09 -5.57
CA ARG A 745 -21.04 -8.96 -5.42
C ARG A 745 -20.69 -9.22 -3.95
N GLY A 746 -20.52 -8.17 -3.15
CA GLY A 746 -20.28 -8.27 -1.70
C GLY A 746 -18.97 -8.98 -1.35
N ARG A 747 -17.91 -8.86 -2.16
CA ARG A 747 -16.65 -9.59 -1.94
C ARG A 747 -15.81 -8.93 -0.84
N VAL A 748 -16.20 -9.17 0.41
CA VAL A 748 -15.49 -8.73 1.62
C VAL A 748 -15.31 -9.89 2.61
N ILE A 749 -14.46 -9.68 3.62
CA ILE A 749 -14.27 -10.65 4.70
C ILE A 749 -15.60 -10.84 5.44
N GLY A 750 -15.98 -12.08 5.73
CA GLY A 750 -17.22 -12.45 6.39
C GLY A 750 -18.45 -12.48 5.49
N ALA A 751 -18.31 -12.21 4.19
CA ALA A 751 -19.40 -12.28 3.24
C ALA A 751 -19.87 -13.71 2.98
N ASP A 752 -21.17 -13.86 2.75
CA ASP A 752 -21.86 -15.11 2.44
C ASP A 752 -22.75 -14.93 1.20
N VAL A 753 -22.98 -16.03 0.47
CA VAL A 753 -23.73 -16.04 -0.78
C VAL A 753 -24.65 -17.25 -0.92
N GLU A 754 -25.84 -17.02 -1.45
CA GLU A 754 -26.81 -18.06 -1.79
C GLU A 754 -27.13 -18.05 -3.28
N MET A 755 -27.44 -19.22 -3.84
CA MET A 755 -27.76 -19.36 -5.25
C MET A 755 -29.26 -19.24 -5.46
N TYR A 756 -29.66 -18.39 -6.39
CA TYR A 756 -31.05 -18.21 -6.77
C TYR A 756 -31.24 -18.43 -8.27
N SER A 757 -32.43 -18.90 -8.62
CA SER A 757 -32.89 -19.04 -9.99
C SER A 757 -34.12 -18.17 -10.20
N PHE A 758 -34.08 -17.25 -11.16
CA PHE A 758 -35.19 -16.33 -11.43
C PHE A 758 -35.32 -16.02 -12.91
N SER A 759 -36.53 -15.61 -13.33
CA SER A 759 -36.75 -15.15 -14.70
C SER A 759 -36.44 -13.66 -14.84
N GLU A 760 -35.59 -13.30 -15.80
CA GLU A 760 -35.27 -11.93 -16.18
C GLU A 760 -35.35 -11.85 -17.71
N ASN A 761 -36.12 -10.91 -18.26
CA ASN A 761 -36.32 -10.75 -19.71
C ASN A 761 -36.73 -12.06 -20.44
N ALA A 762 -37.59 -12.87 -19.81
CA ALA A 762 -38.04 -14.19 -20.28
C ALA A 762 -36.93 -15.26 -20.38
N GLU A 763 -35.73 -15.00 -19.87
CA GLU A 763 -34.66 -15.99 -19.71
C GLU A 763 -34.55 -16.43 -18.25
N THR A 764 -34.10 -17.67 -18.02
CA THR A 764 -33.78 -18.16 -16.67
C THR A 764 -32.35 -17.78 -16.31
N ARG A 765 -32.19 -17.05 -15.21
CA ARG A 765 -30.91 -16.63 -14.65
C ARG A 765 -30.61 -17.39 -13.37
N ASN A 766 -29.43 -17.98 -13.29
CA ASN A 766 -28.88 -18.58 -12.07
C ASN A 766 -27.75 -17.69 -11.57
N GLU A 767 -27.85 -17.22 -10.34
CA GLU A 767 -26.90 -16.25 -9.80
C GLU A 767 -26.74 -16.38 -8.29
N LEU A 768 -25.50 -16.18 -7.84
CA LEU A 768 -25.16 -15.97 -6.45
C LEU A 768 -25.52 -14.55 -6.04
N LEU A 769 -26.27 -14.42 -4.96
CA LEU A 769 -26.57 -13.14 -4.33
C LEU A 769 -25.89 -13.11 -2.96
N CYS A 770 -25.25 -12.00 -2.64
CA CYS A 770 -24.73 -11.76 -1.30
C CYS A 770 -25.89 -11.47 -0.35
N THR A 771 -25.97 -12.24 0.74
CA THR A 771 -27.13 -12.25 1.65
C THR A 771 -26.88 -11.48 2.94
N ASN A 772 -25.61 -11.29 3.32
CA ASN A 772 -25.25 -10.76 4.64
C ASN A 772 -24.33 -9.52 4.60
N VAL A 773 -23.98 -9.02 3.42
CA VAL A 773 -23.29 -7.74 3.21
C VAL A 773 -24.18 -6.84 2.37
N ASN A 774 -24.22 -5.55 2.70
CA ASN A 774 -24.86 -4.61 1.81
C ASN A 774 -24.05 -4.53 0.51
N ILE A 775 -24.70 -4.38 -0.64
CA ILE A 775 -24.05 -4.43 -1.96
C ILE A 775 -23.48 -3.07 -2.39
N GLY A 776 -23.70 -2.05 -1.56
CA GLY A 776 -23.05 -0.75 -1.60
C GLY A 776 -24.02 0.40 -1.83
N SER A 777 -23.50 1.62 -1.86
CA SER A 777 -24.30 2.83 -2.09
C SER A 777 -23.48 3.89 -2.79
N VAL A 778 -24.14 4.69 -3.63
CA VAL A 778 -23.52 5.79 -4.36
C VAL A 778 -24.36 7.04 -4.12
N GLU A 779 -23.73 8.11 -3.63
CA GLU A 779 -24.43 9.35 -3.26
C GLU A 779 -23.64 10.61 -3.61
N ASN A 780 -24.33 11.68 -3.99
CA ASN A 780 -23.74 13.01 -4.17
C ASN A 780 -22.60 13.02 -5.20
N ILE A 781 -22.97 12.73 -6.44
CA ILE A 781 -22.09 12.74 -7.61
C ILE A 781 -22.42 14.00 -8.43
N ILE A 782 -21.48 14.94 -8.51
CA ILE A 782 -21.68 16.23 -9.19
C ILE A 782 -20.70 16.35 -10.35
N ILE A 783 -21.24 16.36 -11.57
CA ILE A 783 -20.47 16.43 -12.81
C ILE A 783 -20.87 17.70 -13.56
N ASN A 784 -19.88 18.57 -13.81
CA ASN A 784 -20.10 19.85 -14.47
C ASN A 784 -19.23 19.98 -15.74
N ASN A 785 -19.69 20.78 -16.71
CA ASN A 785 -18.87 21.34 -17.79
C ASN A 785 -17.98 20.30 -18.51
N VAL A 786 -18.62 19.34 -19.20
CA VAL A 786 -17.93 18.27 -19.95
C VAL A 786 -18.40 18.27 -21.40
N ASP A 787 -17.44 18.33 -22.33
CA ASP A 787 -17.69 18.14 -23.76
C ASP A 787 -17.30 16.71 -24.18
N ILE A 788 -18.25 16.01 -24.78
CA ILE A 788 -18.16 14.61 -25.18
C ILE A 788 -18.49 14.52 -26.66
N SER A 789 -17.61 13.88 -27.43
CA SER A 789 -17.85 13.61 -28.84
C SER A 789 -17.18 12.30 -29.26
N GLU A 790 -17.51 11.80 -30.44
CA GLU A 790 -16.95 10.55 -30.94
C GLU A 790 -17.21 9.37 -29.99
N VAL A 791 -18.45 9.20 -29.54
CA VAL A 791 -18.80 8.14 -28.56
C VAL A 791 -18.78 6.76 -29.23
N TYR A 792 -17.67 6.05 -29.09
CA TYR A 792 -17.43 4.66 -29.48
C TYR A 792 -16.12 4.16 -28.84
N ALA A 793 -15.89 2.85 -28.83
CA ALA A 793 -14.65 2.24 -28.37
C ALA A 793 -13.49 2.50 -29.36
N GLY A 794 -12.81 3.64 -29.21
CA GLY A 794 -11.80 4.12 -30.18
C GLY A 794 -10.40 4.31 -29.62
N SER A 795 -10.05 3.66 -28.51
CA SER A 795 -8.69 3.67 -27.96
C SER A 795 -7.68 3.06 -28.92
N SER A 796 -6.46 3.60 -28.93
CA SER A 796 -5.33 3.08 -29.70
C SER A 796 -4.59 1.91 -29.04
N PHE A 797 -5.16 1.27 -28.01
CA PHE A 797 -4.50 0.15 -27.32
C PHE A 797 -4.16 -1.01 -28.25
N LYS A 798 -5.15 -1.53 -29.00
CA LYS A 798 -4.96 -2.63 -29.98
C LYS A 798 -4.98 -2.16 -31.44
N ALA A 799 -5.14 -0.87 -31.67
CA ALA A 799 -5.33 -0.30 -33.00
C ALA A 799 -4.29 0.80 -33.29
N PRO A 800 -4.09 1.18 -34.56
CA PRO A 800 -3.42 2.42 -34.89
C PRO A 800 -4.02 3.62 -34.14
N ARG A 801 -3.24 4.68 -33.98
CA ARG A 801 -3.68 5.85 -33.21
C ARG A 801 -4.91 6.49 -33.86
N TRP A 802 -6.04 6.36 -33.16
CA TRP A 802 -7.39 6.85 -33.44
C TRP A 802 -7.94 6.55 -34.83
N VAL A 803 -8.24 5.26 -35.06
CA VAL A 803 -9.00 4.82 -36.22
C VAL A 803 -10.41 5.46 -36.20
N ALA A 804 -10.84 5.97 -37.35
CA ALA A 804 -12.16 6.55 -37.52
C ALA A 804 -13.27 5.50 -37.29
N TYR A 805 -14.41 5.95 -36.77
CA TYR A 805 -15.59 5.13 -36.60
C TYR A 805 -16.09 4.58 -37.96
N ASP A 806 -16.26 3.27 -38.05
CA ASP A 806 -16.67 2.57 -39.28
C ASP A 806 -18.03 1.84 -39.13
N GLY A 807 -18.66 1.96 -37.96
CA GLY A 807 -19.92 1.28 -37.63
C GLY A 807 -19.76 -0.08 -36.96
N LYS A 808 -18.53 -0.57 -36.74
CA LYS A 808 -18.27 -1.86 -36.07
C LYS A 808 -17.76 -1.73 -34.65
N GLN A 809 -17.30 -0.54 -34.26
CA GLN A 809 -16.84 -0.30 -32.89
C GLN A 809 -18.02 -0.34 -31.92
N ASN A 810 -17.78 -0.88 -30.74
CA ASN A 810 -18.79 -0.88 -29.68
C ASN A 810 -19.10 0.54 -29.24
N GLU A 811 -20.37 0.79 -28.95
CA GLU A 811 -20.87 2.04 -28.41
C GLU A 811 -21.57 1.78 -27.08
N ALA A 812 -21.75 2.83 -26.29
CA ALA A 812 -22.63 2.83 -25.13
C ALA A 812 -23.10 4.26 -24.84
N THR A 813 -24.27 4.36 -24.23
CA THR A 813 -24.75 5.63 -23.69
C THR A 813 -24.07 5.90 -22.34
N PRO A 814 -24.10 7.13 -21.79
CA PRO A 814 -23.99 7.38 -20.36
C PRO A 814 -24.94 6.51 -19.52
N ILE A 815 -24.38 5.66 -18.65
CA ILE A 815 -25.11 4.68 -17.84
C ILE A 815 -25.00 5.03 -16.36
N ILE A 816 -26.14 5.21 -15.71
CA ILE A 816 -26.26 5.37 -14.26
C ILE A 816 -27.26 4.32 -13.77
N ALA A 817 -26.78 3.24 -13.17
CA ALA A 817 -27.61 2.10 -12.81
C ALA A 817 -27.38 1.64 -11.36
N GLY A 818 -28.37 1.84 -10.49
CA GLY A 818 -28.43 1.12 -9.22
C GLY A 818 -28.73 -0.38 -9.45
N TYR A 819 -29.06 -1.08 -8.38
CA TYR A 819 -29.35 -2.52 -8.43
C TYR A 819 -30.65 -2.85 -7.72
N LYS A 820 -31.53 -3.61 -8.34
CA LYS A 820 -32.73 -4.17 -7.71
C LYS A 820 -32.60 -5.70 -7.59
N LEU A 821 -32.92 -6.23 -6.41
CA LEU A 821 -33.09 -7.68 -6.24
C LEU A 821 -34.26 -8.19 -7.10
N ALA A 822 -34.23 -9.43 -7.55
CA ALA A 822 -35.35 -10.01 -8.28
C ALA A 822 -36.63 -10.01 -7.42
N ASP A 823 -37.77 -9.63 -8.02
CA ASP A 823 -39.05 -9.65 -7.31
C ASP A 823 -39.38 -11.09 -6.88
N SER A 824 -39.93 -11.27 -5.67
CA SER A 824 -40.11 -12.60 -5.07
C SER A 824 -41.00 -13.54 -5.90
N ASP A 825 -41.92 -13.03 -6.72
CA ASP A 825 -42.79 -13.83 -7.60
C ASP A 825 -42.06 -14.33 -8.86
N LYS A 826 -40.88 -13.76 -9.17
CA LYS A 826 -40.00 -14.18 -10.28
C LYS A 826 -38.93 -15.17 -9.86
N VAL A 827 -38.70 -15.35 -8.56
CA VAL A 827 -37.70 -16.26 -7.99
C VAL A 827 -38.31 -17.63 -7.71
N GLN A 828 -37.65 -18.70 -8.20
CA GLN A 828 -38.07 -20.07 -7.91
C GLN A 828 -37.99 -20.34 -6.40
N GLY A 829 -39.12 -20.66 -5.78
CA GLY A 829 -39.22 -20.87 -4.32
C GLY A 829 -39.36 -19.58 -3.50
N GLY A 830 -39.42 -18.42 -4.14
CA GLY A 830 -39.52 -17.10 -3.50
C GLY A 830 -38.16 -16.51 -3.10
N LEU A 831 -38.13 -15.18 -2.92
CA LEU A 831 -36.97 -14.50 -2.35
C LEU A 831 -37.17 -14.37 -0.84
N ASN A 832 -36.29 -14.99 -0.06
CA ASN A 832 -36.39 -15.06 1.40
C ASN A 832 -35.60 -13.96 2.14
N PHE A 833 -34.97 -13.03 1.45
CA PHE A 833 -34.19 -11.96 2.07
C PHE A 833 -34.38 -10.59 1.39
N LYS A 834 -33.98 -9.55 2.11
CA LYS A 834 -33.76 -8.20 1.60
C LYS A 834 -32.29 -7.85 1.80
N LEU A 835 -31.80 -6.82 1.12
CA LEU A 835 -30.47 -6.30 1.40
C LEU A 835 -30.33 -6.00 2.91
N PRO A 836 -29.15 -6.15 3.53
CA PRO A 836 -28.99 -5.97 4.99
C PRO A 836 -29.43 -4.62 5.57
N ASN A 837 -29.61 -3.59 4.73
CA ASN A 837 -30.22 -2.31 5.12
C ASN A 837 -31.77 -2.33 5.14
N GLY A 838 -32.40 -3.47 4.87
CA GLY A 838 -33.85 -3.65 4.80
C GLY A 838 -34.49 -3.24 3.47
N GLU A 839 -33.70 -2.78 2.51
CA GLU A 839 -34.17 -2.33 1.19
C GLU A 839 -34.18 -3.47 0.17
N HIS A 840 -34.99 -3.31 -0.89
CA HIS A 840 -35.01 -4.23 -2.02
C HIS A 840 -34.22 -3.70 -3.23
N THR A 841 -34.04 -2.38 -3.29
CA THR A 841 -33.32 -1.67 -4.35
C THR A 841 -32.22 -0.81 -3.74
N ALA A 842 -30.99 -0.98 -4.22
CA ALA A 842 -29.87 -0.10 -3.95
C ALA A 842 -29.90 1.07 -4.95
N TYR A 843 -30.51 2.18 -4.52
CA TYR A 843 -30.62 3.38 -5.34
C TYR A 843 -29.32 4.20 -5.36
N ILE A 844 -28.95 4.72 -6.53
CA ILE A 844 -27.96 5.81 -6.67
C ILE A 844 -28.66 7.13 -6.33
N LYS A 845 -28.12 7.94 -5.42
CA LYS A 845 -28.79 9.14 -4.89
C LYS A 845 -28.05 10.43 -5.23
N ASN A 846 -28.80 11.50 -5.49
CA ASN A 846 -28.28 12.85 -5.72
C ASN A 846 -27.16 12.86 -6.76
N ILE A 847 -27.53 12.56 -8.01
CA ILE A 847 -26.62 12.63 -9.15
C ILE A 847 -26.97 13.82 -10.04
N GLN A 848 -25.97 14.64 -10.32
CA GLN A 848 -26.15 15.90 -11.02
C GLN A 848 -25.20 16.01 -12.21
N PHE A 849 -25.77 16.35 -13.37
CA PHE A 849 -25.07 16.65 -14.60
C PHE A 849 -25.44 18.07 -15.01
N LYS A 850 -24.43 18.95 -15.11
CA LYS A 850 -24.61 20.37 -15.47
C LYS A 850 -23.69 20.75 -16.62
N ASP A 851 -24.23 21.49 -17.58
CA ASP A 851 -23.46 22.02 -18.72
C ASP A 851 -22.72 20.89 -19.48
N ILE A 852 -23.45 19.82 -19.80
CA ILE A 852 -22.93 18.66 -20.53
C ILE A 852 -23.29 18.78 -22.00
N ASN A 853 -22.29 18.62 -22.87
CA ASN A 853 -22.47 18.61 -24.30
C ASN A 853 -22.05 17.25 -24.86
N LEU A 854 -23.03 16.48 -25.35
CA LEU A 854 -22.87 15.10 -25.79
C LEU A 854 -23.21 14.98 -27.27
N LEU A 855 -22.24 14.53 -28.08
CA LEU A 855 -22.42 14.15 -29.48
C LEU A 855 -22.09 12.67 -29.66
N VAL A 856 -23.12 11.84 -29.82
CA VAL A 856 -22.98 10.40 -30.08
C VAL A 856 -22.97 10.09 -31.58
N LYS A 857 -22.58 8.87 -31.98
CA LYS A 857 -22.65 8.46 -33.38
C LYS A 857 -24.09 8.28 -33.86
N GLY A 858 -24.92 7.63 -33.05
CA GLY A 858 -26.32 7.37 -33.36
C GLY A 858 -26.50 6.28 -34.42
N GLY A 859 -27.68 6.20 -35.04
CA GLY A 859 -27.98 5.20 -36.07
C GLY A 859 -28.54 3.86 -35.54
N HIS A 860 -28.90 3.78 -34.26
CA HIS A 860 -29.61 2.62 -33.75
C HIS A 860 -31.05 2.57 -34.29
N PRO A 861 -31.60 1.36 -34.52
CA PRO A 861 -32.97 1.18 -34.98
C PRO A 861 -33.98 1.47 -33.84
N SER A 862 -35.26 1.66 -34.19
CA SER A 862 -36.28 2.08 -33.21
C SER A 862 -36.61 1.00 -32.18
N GLU A 863 -36.37 -0.27 -32.50
CA GLU A 863 -36.60 -1.43 -31.65
C GLU A 863 -35.66 -1.44 -30.44
N ASP A 864 -34.45 -0.87 -30.58
CA ASP A 864 -33.50 -0.74 -29.47
C ASP A 864 -34.04 0.17 -28.35
N SER A 865 -35.05 1.00 -28.62
CA SER A 865 -35.73 1.82 -27.61
C SER A 865 -36.55 0.99 -26.60
N ASP A 866 -36.83 -0.27 -26.92
CA ASP A 866 -37.54 -1.23 -26.06
C ASP A 866 -36.56 -2.20 -25.36
N ALA A 867 -35.25 -1.98 -25.50
CA ALA A 867 -34.24 -2.79 -24.84
C ALA A 867 -34.38 -2.75 -23.31
N SER A 868 -34.23 -3.92 -22.67
CA SER A 868 -34.26 -4.10 -21.22
C SER A 868 -32.89 -4.63 -20.75
N PRO A 869 -31.90 -3.74 -20.49
CA PRO A 869 -30.61 -4.15 -19.95
C PRO A 869 -30.77 -5.04 -18.69
N PRO A 870 -29.96 -6.09 -18.52
CA PRO A 870 -30.03 -6.94 -17.33
C PRO A 870 -29.49 -6.24 -16.07
N GLU A 871 -29.79 -6.80 -14.89
CA GLU A 871 -29.11 -6.41 -13.65
C GLU A 871 -27.68 -6.95 -13.56
N ILE A 872 -26.82 -6.28 -12.80
CA ILE A 872 -25.42 -6.68 -12.62
C ILE A 872 -25.23 -7.33 -11.24
N GLY A 873 -25.02 -8.65 -11.17
CA GLY A 873 -24.63 -9.33 -9.93
C GLY A 873 -23.24 -9.96 -10.01
N VAL A 874 -22.99 -11.03 -9.24
CA VAL A 874 -21.64 -11.58 -9.04
C VAL A 874 -20.93 -11.87 -10.37
N GLY A 875 -19.74 -11.31 -10.53
CA GLY A 875 -18.89 -11.54 -11.70
C GLY A 875 -19.21 -10.68 -12.92
N ARG A 876 -20.24 -9.83 -12.84
CA ARG A 876 -20.58 -8.82 -13.85
C ARG A 876 -20.31 -7.45 -13.26
N TYR A 877 -19.75 -6.52 -14.04
CA TYR A 877 -19.50 -5.11 -13.63
C TYR A 877 -18.93 -4.27 -14.78
N ASN A 878 -18.98 -4.76 -16.02
CA ASN A 878 -18.46 -4.07 -17.19
C ASN A 878 -19.60 -3.46 -18.00
N VAL A 879 -19.28 -2.40 -18.76
CA VAL A 879 -20.22 -1.75 -19.70
C VAL A 879 -20.89 -2.76 -20.63
N GLY A 880 -20.14 -3.75 -21.11
CA GLY A 880 -20.68 -4.80 -22.01
C GLY A 880 -21.70 -5.73 -21.38
N ASP A 881 -21.77 -5.80 -20.04
CA ASP A 881 -22.75 -6.62 -19.32
C ASP A 881 -24.16 -6.02 -19.43
N MET A 882 -24.27 -4.69 -19.60
CA MET A 882 -25.54 -3.96 -19.76
C MET A 882 -26.14 -4.03 -21.17
N LYS A 883 -25.50 -4.74 -22.11
CA LYS A 883 -26.00 -4.94 -23.48
C LYS A 883 -26.34 -3.63 -24.20
N ILE A 884 -27.49 -3.55 -24.89
CA ILE A 884 -27.98 -2.37 -25.58
C ILE A 884 -28.83 -1.56 -24.60
N GLN A 885 -28.59 -0.25 -24.51
CA GLN A 885 -29.39 0.64 -23.67
C GLN A 885 -30.49 1.32 -24.49
N PRO A 886 -31.67 1.60 -23.89
CA PRO A 886 -32.82 2.19 -24.57
C PRO A 886 -32.71 3.69 -24.85
N ALA A 887 -31.59 4.31 -24.47
CA ALA A 887 -31.30 5.72 -24.69
C ALA A 887 -30.04 5.89 -25.54
N TYR A 888 -30.01 6.89 -26.43
CA TYR A 888 -28.75 7.33 -27.04
C TYR A 888 -28.03 8.40 -26.20
N GLY A 889 -28.74 9.09 -25.31
CA GLY A 889 -28.20 10.18 -24.48
C GLY A 889 -27.90 9.79 -23.04
N PHE A 890 -28.89 9.67 -22.16
CA PHE A 890 -28.67 9.19 -20.78
C PHE A 890 -29.64 8.09 -20.41
N TRP A 891 -29.14 7.03 -19.77
CA TRP A 891 -29.97 5.99 -19.16
C TRP A 891 -29.74 5.97 -17.64
N PHE A 892 -30.78 6.36 -16.91
CA PHE A 892 -30.82 6.27 -15.46
C PHE A 892 -31.72 5.10 -15.06
N ARG A 893 -31.20 4.19 -14.23
CA ARG A 893 -31.96 3.11 -13.62
C ARG A 893 -31.75 3.05 -12.12
N HIS A 894 -32.82 2.84 -11.34
CA HIS A 894 -32.77 2.75 -9.87
C HIS A 894 -32.02 3.95 -9.27
N ALA A 895 -32.49 5.16 -9.58
CA ALA A 895 -31.87 6.40 -9.12
C ALA A 895 -32.85 7.30 -8.34
N LYS A 896 -32.32 8.14 -7.46
CA LYS A 896 -33.07 9.15 -6.72
C LYS A 896 -32.42 10.50 -6.85
N GLU A 897 -33.24 11.54 -6.95
CA GLU A 897 -32.80 12.94 -6.95
C GLU A 897 -31.82 13.24 -8.10
N VAL A 898 -32.25 12.92 -9.33
CA VAL A 898 -31.47 13.16 -10.55
C VAL A 898 -31.63 14.62 -10.99
N LEU A 899 -30.53 15.27 -11.38
CA LEU A 899 -30.55 16.59 -12.03
C LEU A 899 -29.81 16.53 -13.37
N LEU A 900 -30.49 16.89 -14.45
CA LEU A 900 -29.88 17.26 -15.73
C LEU A 900 -30.17 18.75 -15.96
N LYS A 901 -29.12 19.57 -16.09
CA LYS A 901 -29.27 21.02 -16.26
C LYS A 901 -28.37 21.54 -17.37
N ASN A 902 -28.93 22.34 -18.28
CA ASN A 902 -28.21 22.94 -19.40
C ASN A 902 -27.44 21.91 -20.24
N CYS A 903 -28.05 20.75 -20.47
CA CYS A 903 -27.44 19.67 -21.24
C CYS A 903 -27.84 19.76 -22.71
N VAL A 904 -26.91 19.47 -23.60
CA VAL A 904 -27.13 19.37 -25.05
C VAL A 904 -26.78 17.95 -25.48
N ILE A 905 -27.75 17.21 -26.01
CA ILE A 905 -27.56 15.84 -26.49
C ILE A 905 -27.83 15.82 -27.99
N ARG A 906 -26.89 15.33 -28.78
CA ARG A 906 -26.95 15.25 -30.24
C ARG A 906 -26.44 13.91 -30.74
N TYR A 907 -26.78 13.59 -31.97
CA TYR A 907 -26.23 12.46 -32.72
C TYR A 907 -25.69 12.90 -34.07
N GLU A 908 -24.73 12.15 -34.63
CA GLU A 908 -24.26 12.34 -36.01
C GLU A 908 -25.23 11.72 -37.04
N LYS A 909 -25.83 10.57 -36.70
CA LYS A 909 -26.88 9.91 -37.48
C LYS A 909 -28.16 9.82 -36.65
N PRO A 910 -29.35 10.03 -37.24
CA PRO A 910 -30.62 9.84 -36.55
C PRO A 910 -30.66 8.51 -35.78
N ASP A 911 -31.04 8.58 -34.51
CA ASP A 911 -31.08 7.43 -33.61
C ASP A 911 -32.53 7.16 -33.18
N GLY A 912 -32.97 5.90 -33.31
CA GLY A 912 -34.32 5.45 -33.01
C GLY A 912 -34.64 5.32 -31.52
N ARG A 913 -33.67 5.56 -30.62
CA ARG A 913 -33.84 5.51 -29.16
C ARG A 913 -34.23 6.85 -28.57
N TYR A 914 -34.56 6.86 -27.27
CA TYR A 914 -34.88 8.10 -26.55
C TYR A 914 -33.62 8.91 -26.23
N ALA A 915 -33.77 10.23 -26.08
CA ALA A 915 -32.66 11.08 -25.61
C ALA A 915 -32.31 10.76 -24.16
N VAL A 916 -33.34 10.59 -23.31
CA VAL A 916 -33.18 10.25 -21.89
C VAL A 916 -34.19 9.17 -21.52
N VAL A 917 -33.75 8.16 -20.78
CA VAL A 917 -34.62 7.14 -20.18
C VAL A 917 -34.45 7.17 -18.66
N LEU A 918 -35.57 7.29 -17.96
CA LEU A 918 -35.68 7.27 -16.50
C LEU A 918 -36.44 6.01 -16.09
N ASP A 919 -35.71 4.98 -15.63
CA ASP A 919 -36.24 3.67 -15.25
C ASP A 919 -36.15 3.45 -13.73
N ASP A 920 -37.28 3.32 -13.04
CA ASP A 920 -37.37 3.31 -11.57
C ASP A 920 -36.59 4.48 -10.94
N VAL A 921 -36.84 5.70 -11.46
CA VAL A 921 -36.26 6.93 -10.95
C VAL A 921 -37.26 7.66 -10.06
N ILE A 922 -36.82 8.04 -8.85
CA ILE A 922 -37.66 8.77 -7.89
C ILE A 922 -37.08 10.18 -7.67
N GLY A 923 -37.76 11.18 -8.19
CA GLY A 923 -37.32 12.56 -8.18
C GLY A 923 -36.27 12.82 -9.25
N ALA A 924 -36.69 13.44 -10.36
CA ALA A 924 -35.77 13.95 -11.37
C ALA A 924 -36.17 15.37 -11.77
N THR A 925 -35.17 16.22 -11.98
CA THR A 925 -35.34 17.57 -12.54
C THR A 925 -34.53 17.68 -13.82
N ILE A 926 -35.20 17.95 -14.93
CA ILE A 926 -34.58 18.18 -16.23
C ILE A 926 -34.82 19.65 -16.58
N GLU A 927 -33.76 20.46 -16.58
CA GLU A 927 -33.81 21.91 -16.82
C GLU A 927 -33.03 22.25 -18.09
N SER A 928 -33.67 22.87 -19.08
CA SER A 928 -32.99 23.38 -20.29
C SER A 928 -32.21 22.29 -21.05
N LEU A 929 -32.86 21.16 -21.34
CA LEU A 929 -32.33 20.10 -22.19
C LEU A 929 -32.53 20.44 -23.68
N ALA A 930 -31.45 20.51 -24.45
CA ALA A 930 -31.51 20.70 -25.90
C ALA A 930 -31.22 19.39 -26.64
N ILE A 931 -32.06 19.07 -27.63
CA ILE A 931 -31.98 17.89 -28.50
C ILE A 931 -32.14 18.30 -29.97
N PRO A 932 -31.79 17.46 -30.95
CA PRO A 932 -31.95 17.78 -32.36
C PRO A 932 -33.43 17.95 -32.75
N GLU A 933 -33.72 18.87 -33.68
CA GLU A 933 -35.08 19.08 -34.19
C GLU A 933 -35.63 17.87 -34.95
N ASP A 934 -34.75 17.05 -35.53
CA ASP A 934 -35.09 15.83 -36.28
C ASP A 934 -35.24 14.59 -35.37
N HIS A 935 -35.36 14.78 -34.06
CA HIS A 935 -35.54 13.67 -33.10
C HIS A 935 -36.85 12.91 -33.33
N VAL A 936 -36.72 11.62 -33.65
CA VAL A 936 -37.83 10.79 -34.15
C VAL A 936 -38.75 10.27 -33.04
N LYS A 937 -38.23 9.92 -31.86
CA LYS A 937 -39.04 9.35 -30.75
C LYS A 937 -39.66 10.45 -29.91
N GLN A 938 -40.96 10.36 -29.65
CA GLN A 938 -41.68 11.34 -28.82
C GLN A 938 -42.47 10.63 -27.70
N PRO A 939 -42.41 11.12 -26.45
CA PRO A 939 -41.57 12.22 -25.97
C PRO A 939 -40.07 11.86 -25.96
N ALA A 940 -39.19 12.86 -25.98
CA ALA A 940 -37.73 12.66 -25.95
C ALA A 940 -37.20 12.05 -24.64
N ILE A 941 -37.96 12.23 -23.54
CA ILE A 941 -37.69 11.66 -22.23
C ILE A 941 -38.71 10.54 -22.00
N LYS A 942 -38.22 9.32 -21.79
CA LYS A 942 -39.05 8.15 -21.47
C LYS A 942 -39.03 7.87 -19.98
N GLU A 943 -40.20 7.74 -19.39
CA GLU A 943 -40.40 7.33 -18.00
C GLU A 943 -40.86 5.86 -17.96
N ILE A 944 -40.18 5.05 -17.15
CA ILE A 944 -40.52 3.65 -16.85
C ILE A 944 -40.54 3.52 -15.34
N ASN A 945 -41.71 3.27 -14.74
CA ASN A 945 -41.88 3.20 -13.28
C ASN A 945 -41.33 4.42 -12.51
N ALA A 946 -41.20 5.58 -13.17
CA ALA A 946 -40.61 6.78 -12.60
C ALA A 946 -41.64 7.61 -11.81
N GLN A 947 -41.17 8.37 -10.83
CA GLN A 947 -42.02 9.16 -9.94
C GLN A 947 -41.42 10.54 -9.67
N LYS A 948 -42.29 11.56 -9.53
CA LYS A 948 -41.89 12.94 -9.19
C LYS A 948 -40.91 13.55 -10.21
N ILE A 949 -41.22 13.41 -11.49
CA ILE A 949 -40.40 13.94 -12.59
C ILE A 949 -40.85 15.37 -12.91
N THR A 950 -39.88 16.28 -12.99
CA THR A 950 -40.09 17.69 -13.33
C THR A 950 -39.24 18.03 -14.54
N VAL A 951 -39.88 18.48 -15.63
CA VAL A 951 -39.21 18.95 -16.84
C VAL A 951 -39.52 20.44 -16.99
N LYS A 952 -38.47 21.28 -17.11
CA LYS A 952 -38.56 22.74 -17.18
C LYS A 952 -37.81 23.33 -18.36
#